data_AF-A0A076EX13-F1
#
_entry.id   AF-A0A076EX13-F1
#
_cell.length_a   1.000
_cell.length_b   1.000
_cell.length_c   1.000
_cell.angle_alpha   90.00
_cell.angle_beta   90.00
_cell.angle_gamma   90.00
#
_symmetry.space_group_name_H-M   'P 1'
#
loop_
_entity.id
_entity.type
_entity.pdbx_description
1 polymer ?
#
loop_
_entity_poly.entity_id
_entity_poly.type
_entity_poly.pdbx_seq_one_letter_code
_entity_poly.pdbx_strand_id
1 'polypeptide(L)'
;MLRNAATARSSGTAAISGIPVVQREPVTVDAGFKAALDRGEWVSAVAYLAGRTQQDVDQLVNNLPHCESLLAAVRNDQHHVRGMLLICGFKLAKGNDWSKAARFISTLDDTGIDNTLALLTSDLEVKQLAKGARNTPGGGDDRLLSRIVARLRKSAGQLFGTLVATGSMPRQGVKHAWSFKADEAYKFHMDITFTPDPDVVEATNIAFVQTMSLLKTGTKTSKEDRKHISDRLNSEKQGIDRADYSKYGWYGQREDQKFNKTPTSGVSEGSVVGGNVIPAMLTDEPEGAIESTTWSYETSVIARAGKDAGLVYGVVTWGFVVDDKLQMTAIEPKYRNRPTADFASAVDAWNTQATKDPTTPGQKPLLPAQRSVASDAPTVQRERALPPQPVLGPPTATDAGGRARFGMALQRSVGNAATGLLLSSVQRCGSRVHGDCGCAEQRSIQDDIAIQRQQGPFGMARNEFLSMERKAVLATIQGLPMRDLLPKLAALPANVRTDEAAGQASGGPRLVVAMRAVAAKGKPWQPFVESEAGMLSGLPPDQIGDVVQFLGGSADYGYLKADQIHHPEHGGKFDGSVDPVGGLVTLFFRVQFDTAAVHWGPAAPGTPQAEQEARAGRAKFEADFKRVVESTWSFKGKIKALCPIGKVAAFDTKVVVTVVDADEHTLFHAFSESAEGRSNAGGGEGNLKVGGTEEGKPRTRTVSDPTGKRPVEVTTVQAPAAHEFGHAIGLSHPHCKGSDDDCYGVTAEERRDIMGAGNLLQVIRRGKKAPHDDFAPFEAIAKRWGEDRLTGAMAKCNTWSPA
;
A
#
# COMPACT_ATOMS: atom_id res chain seq x y z
N MET A 1 -59.28 3.48 -50.89
CA MET A 1 -58.99 2.74 -49.63
C MET A 1 -57.71 1.96 -49.82
N LEU A 2 -56.72 2.24 -48.97
CA LEU A 2 -55.30 1.90 -49.09
C LEU A 2 -55.03 0.39 -49.20
N ARG A 3 -54.23 -0.01 -50.20
CA ARG A 3 -53.48 -1.28 -50.22
C ARG A 3 -52.06 -1.05 -50.73
N ASN A 4 -51.11 -1.46 -49.88
CA ASN A 4 -49.76 -1.97 -50.11
C ASN A 4 -49.10 -1.73 -51.47
N ALA A 5 -48.01 -0.95 -51.45
CA ALA A 5 -46.91 -1.07 -52.40
C ALA A 5 -45.59 -1.13 -51.62
N ALA A 6 -44.93 -2.28 -51.70
CA ALA A 6 -43.58 -2.48 -51.20
C ALA A 6 -42.59 -1.85 -52.19
N THR A 7 -41.77 -0.91 -51.72
CA THR A 7 -40.69 -0.31 -52.51
C THR A 7 -39.37 -0.98 -52.15
N ALA A 8 -38.81 -1.68 -53.12
CA ALA A 8 -37.46 -2.23 -53.08
C ALA A 8 -36.42 -1.11 -52.86
N ARG A 9 -35.60 -1.21 -51.81
CA ARG A 9 -34.39 -0.39 -51.66
C ARG A 9 -33.24 -1.08 -52.40
N SER A 10 -32.85 -0.49 -53.52
CA SER A 10 -31.63 -0.83 -54.25
C SER A 10 -30.40 -0.50 -53.41
N SER A 11 -29.55 -1.50 -53.18
CA SER A 11 -28.18 -1.35 -52.68
C SER A 11 -27.31 -0.66 -53.74
N GLY A 12 -27.33 0.66 -53.76
CA GLY A 12 -26.37 1.48 -54.51
C GLY A 12 -25.14 1.76 -53.66
N THR A 13 -24.11 0.94 -53.76
CA THR A 13 -22.74 1.29 -53.35
C THR A 13 -22.21 2.37 -54.28
N ALA A 14 -22.44 3.63 -53.94
CA ALA A 14 -21.73 4.75 -54.55
C ALA A 14 -20.27 4.70 -54.10
N ALA A 15 -19.36 4.42 -55.04
CA ALA A 15 -17.94 4.55 -54.84
C ALA A 15 -17.61 6.02 -54.52
N ILE A 16 -17.29 6.31 -53.26
CA ILE A 16 -16.70 7.60 -52.87
C ILE A 16 -15.30 7.61 -53.48
N SER A 17 -15.20 8.28 -54.64
CA SER A 17 -13.96 8.70 -55.27
C SER A 17 -13.02 9.28 -54.21
N GLY A 18 -11.86 8.64 -54.03
CA GLY A 18 -10.89 8.93 -52.99
C GLY A 18 -10.50 10.41 -52.96
N ILE A 19 -10.75 11.05 -51.81
CA ILE A 19 -10.08 12.30 -51.46
C ILE A 19 -8.58 11.96 -51.44
N PRO A 20 -7.74 12.60 -52.28
CA PRO A 20 -6.31 12.37 -52.23
C PRO A 20 -5.82 12.67 -50.81
N VAL A 21 -5.28 11.64 -50.14
CA VAL A 21 -4.54 11.83 -48.89
C VAL A 21 -3.31 12.63 -49.26
N VAL A 22 -3.40 13.96 -49.13
CA VAL A 22 -2.25 14.84 -49.28
C VAL A 22 -1.28 14.47 -48.17
N GLN A 23 -0.23 13.71 -48.51
CA GLN A 23 0.91 13.49 -47.62
C GLN A 23 1.53 14.86 -47.37
N ARG A 24 1.23 15.44 -46.21
CA ARG A 24 1.86 16.69 -45.77
C ARG A 24 3.29 16.36 -45.34
N GLU A 25 4.21 17.25 -45.70
CA GLU A 25 5.61 17.11 -45.31
C GLU A 25 5.74 17.05 -43.77
N PRO A 26 6.64 16.21 -43.24
CA PRO A 26 6.89 16.15 -41.81
C PRO A 26 7.39 17.50 -41.27
N VAL A 27 6.96 17.85 -40.06
CA VAL A 27 7.45 19.03 -39.35
C VAL A 27 8.90 18.79 -38.93
N THR A 28 9.84 19.56 -39.46
CA THR A 28 11.29 19.38 -39.21
C THR A 28 11.99 20.60 -38.62
N VAL A 29 11.30 21.75 -38.51
CA VAL A 29 11.84 23.00 -37.99
C VAL A 29 10.82 23.71 -37.08
N ASP A 30 11.29 24.59 -36.19
CA ASP A 30 10.45 25.24 -35.17
C ASP A 30 9.32 26.10 -35.78
N ALA A 31 9.58 26.74 -36.92
CA ALA A 31 8.56 27.47 -37.67
C ALA A 31 7.45 26.54 -38.17
N GLY A 32 7.81 25.34 -38.63
CA GLY A 32 6.85 24.30 -39.03
C GLY A 32 6.04 23.79 -37.84
N PHE A 33 6.67 23.67 -36.66
CA PHE A 33 5.99 23.27 -35.43
C PHE A 33 4.95 24.31 -35.00
N LYS A 34 5.31 25.60 -34.96
CA LYS A 34 4.35 26.68 -34.65
C LYS A 34 3.18 26.68 -35.62
N ALA A 35 3.46 26.60 -36.91
CA ALA A 35 2.41 26.54 -37.93
C ALA A 35 1.53 25.29 -37.81
N ALA A 36 2.08 24.16 -37.35
CA ALA A 36 1.31 22.95 -37.06
C ALA A 36 0.39 23.14 -35.84
N LEU A 37 0.85 23.80 -34.77
CA LEU A 37 -0.01 24.15 -33.63
C LEU A 37 -1.17 25.05 -34.06
N ASP A 38 -0.90 26.10 -34.85
CA ASP A 38 -1.92 27.06 -35.31
C ASP A 38 -3.01 26.40 -36.18
N ARG A 39 -2.63 25.33 -36.91
CA ARG A 39 -3.56 24.54 -37.74
C ARG A 39 -4.23 23.39 -36.99
N GLY A 40 -3.88 23.14 -35.73
CA GLY A 40 -4.38 22.00 -34.96
C GLY A 40 -3.84 20.64 -35.43
N GLU A 41 -2.66 20.60 -36.06
CA GLU A 41 -2.00 19.38 -36.54
C GLU A 41 -1.22 18.67 -35.41
N TRP A 42 -1.92 18.30 -34.33
CA TRP A 42 -1.31 17.87 -33.08
C TRP A 42 -0.41 16.63 -33.21
N VAL A 43 -0.77 15.65 -34.05
CA VAL A 43 0.02 14.42 -34.24
C VAL A 43 1.39 14.73 -34.85
N SER A 44 1.44 15.59 -35.87
CA SER A 44 2.69 16.03 -36.51
C SER A 44 3.54 16.84 -35.53
N ALA A 45 2.90 17.70 -34.74
CA ALA A 45 3.58 18.48 -33.70
C ALA A 45 4.17 17.58 -32.59
N VAL A 46 3.46 16.54 -32.15
CA VAL A 46 3.97 15.55 -31.18
C VAL A 46 5.18 14.78 -31.75
N ALA A 47 5.10 14.36 -33.02
CA ALA A 47 6.22 13.66 -33.67
C ALA A 47 7.49 14.52 -33.70
N TYR A 48 7.36 15.83 -33.89
CA TYR A 48 8.47 16.78 -33.83
C TYR A 48 9.14 16.85 -32.45
N LEU A 49 8.37 16.69 -31.36
CA LEU A 49 8.91 16.73 -30.00
C LEU A 49 9.69 15.46 -29.60
N ALA A 50 9.59 14.36 -30.35
CA ALA A 50 10.20 13.08 -29.98
C ALA A 50 11.73 13.09 -29.89
N GLY A 51 12.40 14.04 -30.54
CA GLY A 51 13.86 14.24 -30.48
C GLY A 51 14.30 15.47 -29.70
N ARG A 52 13.41 16.10 -28.93
CA ARG A 52 13.66 17.38 -28.25
C ARG A 52 14.00 17.18 -26.78
N THR A 53 14.74 18.13 -26.21
CA THR A 53 15.01 18.17 -24.76
C THR A 53 13.84 18.80 -24.02
N GLN A 54 13.79 18.64 -22.68
CA GLN A 54 12.79 19.34 -21.86
C GLN A 54 12.85 20.86 -22.07
N GLN A 55 14.04 21.43 -22.19
CA GLN A 55 14.23 22.87 -22.40
C GLN A 55 13.64 23.33 -23.74
N ASP A 56 13.83 22.55 -24.80
CA ASP A 56 13.24 22.85 -26.11
C ASP A 56 11.70 22.80 -26.03
N VAL A 57 11.14 21.78 -25.37
CA VAL A 57 9.68 21.66 -25.17
C VAL A 57 9.14 22.86 -24.41
N ASP A 58 9.79 23.28 -23.32
CA ASP A 58 9.38 24.45 -22.54
C ASP A 58 9.41 25.76 -23.35
N GLN A 59 10.34 25.90 -24.31
CA GLN A 59 10.41 27.06 -25.20
C GLN A 59 9.36 27.03 -26.32
N LEU A 60 9.10 25.85 -26.86
CA LEU A 60 8.20 25.64 -27.99
C LEU A 60 6.73 25.64 -27.56
N VAL A 61 6.43 25.08 -26.38
CA VAL A 61 5.09 24.96 -25.81
C VAL A 61 4.96 25.98 -24.67
N ASN A 62 4.56 27.20 -25.03
CA ASN A 62 4.57 28.34 -24.12
C ASN A 62 3.19 28.73 -23.55
N ASN A 63 2.15 27.95 -23.84
CA ASN A 63 0.81 28.18 -23.28
C ASN A 63 0.10 26.85 -22.99
N LEU A 64 -0.77 26.89 -22.00
CA LEU A 64 -1.43 25.72 -21.45
C LEU A 64 -2.38 25.02 -22.45
N PRO A 65 -3.23 25.72 -23.23
CA PRO A 65 -4.07 25.08 -24.24
C PRO A 65 -3.31 24.25 -25.28
N HIS A 66 -2.15 24.74 -25.75
CA HIS A 66 -1.30 23.98 -26.67
C HIS A 66 -0.74 22.72 -25.99
N CYS A 67 -0.27 22.83 -24.73
CA CYS A 67 0.23 21.69 -23.98
C CYS A 67 -0.84 20.60 -23.78
N GLU A 68 -2.07 20.98 -23.42
CA GLU A 68 -3.20 20.05 -23.23
C GLU A 68 -3.58 19.37 -24.55
N SER A 69 -3.62 20.12 -25.65
CA SER A 69 -3.94 19.58 -26.99
C SER A 69 -2.87 18.60 -27.49
N LEU A 70 -1.59 18.91 -27.24
CA LEU A 70 -0.48 18.02 -27.54
C LEU A 70 -0.56 16.74 -26.70
N LEU A 71 -0.78 16.85 -25.38
CA LEU A 71 -0.93 15.68 -24.49
C LEU A 71 -2.04 14.72 -24.94
N ALA A 72 -3.15 15.26 -25.45
CA ALA A 72 -4.25 14.46 -25.98
C ALA A 72 -3.89 13.71 -27.28
N ALA A 73 -2.91 14.21 -28.03
CA ALA A 73 -2.42 13.59 -29.27
C ALA A 73 -1.21 12.66 -29.05
N VAL A 74 -0.62 12.62 -27.85
CA VAL A 74 0.49 11.72 -27.52
C VAL A 74 -0.01 10.28 -27.45
N ARG A 75 0.62 9.40 -28.22
CA ARG A 75 0.31 7.96 -28.21
C ARG A 75 0.87 7.27 -26.96
N ASN A 76 0.32 6.11 -26.63
CA ASN A 76 0.74 5.34 -25.45
C ASN A 76 2.22 4.91 -25.48
N ASP A 77 2.82 4.75 -26.65
CA ASP A 77 4.23 4.37 -26.82
C ASP A 77 5.21 5.55 -26.68
N GLN A 78 4.72 6.79 -26.65
CA GLN A 78 5.52 8.02 -26.62
C GLN A 78 5.76 8.52 -25.20
N HIS A 79 6.13 7.63 -24.27
CA HIS A 79 6.28 7.94 -22.84
C HIS A 79 7.21 9.13 -22.55
N HIS A 80 8.30 9.27 -23.30
CA HIS A 80 9.25 10.37 -23.13
C HIS A 80 8.62 11.74 -23.42
N VAL A 81 7.96 11.88 -24.58
CA VAL A 81 7.26 13.13 -24.96
C VAL A 81 6.12 13.42 -23.98
N ARG A 82 5.39 12.38 -23.56
CA ARG A 82 4.35 12.51 -22.54
C ARG A 82 4.90 13.10 -21.25
N GLY A 83 5.99 12.54 -20.73
CA GLY A 83 6.65 13.03 -19.52
C GLY A 83 7.08 14.50 -19.63
N MET A 84 7.68 14.87 -20.77
CA MET A 84 8.11 16.26 -20.98
C MET A 84 6.96 17.25 -21.04
N LEU A 85 5.87 16.88 -21.72
CA LEU A 85 4.66 17.70 -21.80
C LEU A 85 3.95 17.80 -20.44
N LEU A 86 3.94 16.74 -19.62
CA LEU A 86 3.40 16.81 -18.26
C LEU A 86 4.20 17.80 -17.39
N ILE A 87 5.54 17.78 -17.46
CA ILE A 87 6.40 18.73 -16.76
C ILE A 87 6.18 20.16 -17.28
N CYS A 88 6.08 20.34 -18.60
CA CYS A 88 5.80 21.63 -19.23
C CYS A 88 4.42 22.17 -18.79
N GLY A 89 3.38 21.33 -18.84
CA GLY A 89 2.03 21.65 -18.38
C GLY A 89 1.99 22.06 -16.91
N PHE A 90 2.75 21.37 -16.05
CA PHE A 90 2.94 21.77 -14.66
C PHE A 90 3.54 23.17 -14.55
N LYS A 91 4.64 23.48 -15.27
CA LYS A 91 5.28 24.80 -15.24
C LYS A 91 4.35 25.91 -15.70
N LEU A 92 3.55 25.66 -16.73
CA LEU A 92 2.57 26.62 -17.27
C LEU A 92 1.37 26.84 -16.33
N ALA A 93 0.97 25.79 -15.60
CA ALA A 93 -0.14 25.86 -14.64
C ALA A 93 0.29 26.42 -13.28
N LYS A 94 1.55 26.21 -12.85
CA LYS A 94 2.09 26.67 -11.56
C LYS A 94 1.86 28.18 -11.39
N GLY A 95 1.28 28.58 -10.27
CA GLY A 95 0.97 29.99 -9.95
C GLY A 95 -0.32 30.53 -10.58
N ASN A 96 -0.90 29.83 -11.56
CA ASN A 96 -2.14 30.23 -12.23
C ASN A 96 -3.32 29.32 -11.86
N ASP A 97 -3.11 28.00 -11.91
CA ASP A 97 -4.12 26.97 -11.64
C ASP A 97 -3.45 25.77 -10.96
N TRP A 98 -3.40 25.81 -9.63
CA TRP A 98 -2.78 24.76 -8.83
C TRP A 98 -3.48 23.40 -8.94
N SER A 99 -4.78 23.39 -9.26
CA SER A 99 -5.54 22.17 -9.48
C SER A 99 -5.06 21.46 -10.74
N LYS A 100 -4.91 22.20 -11.84
CA LYS A 100 -4.31 21.66 -13.06
C LYS A 100 -2.84 21.26 -12.86
N ALA A 101 -2.05 22.08 -12.15
CA ALA A 101 -0.67 21.73 -11.82
C ALA A 101 -0.60 20.38 -11.09
N ALA A 102 -1.48 20.15 -10.11
CA ALA A 102 -1.59 18.89 -9.39
C ALA A 102 -1.97 17.69 -10.29
N ARG A 103 -2.84 17.88 -11.28
CA ARG A 103 -3.17 16.83 -12.27
C ARG A 103 -1.97 16.42 -13.10
N PHE A 104 -1.18 17.39 -13.58
CA PHE A 104 -0.01 17.08 -14.39
C PHE A 104 1.03 16.30 -13.60
N ILE A 105 1.37 16.77 -12.39
CA ILE A 105 2.39 16.11 -11.56
C ILE A 105 1.93 14.73 -11.06
N SER A 106 0.65 14.54 -10.71
CA SER A 106 0.12 13.23 -10.28
C SER A 106 0.10 12.17 -11.38
N THR A 107 0.22 12.56 -12.66
CA THR A 107 0.30 11.62 -13.79
C THR A 107 1.74 11.13 -14.02
N LEU A 108 2.74 11.79 -13.45
CA LEU A 108 4.14 11.39 -13.59
C LEU A 108 4.44 10.12 -12.77
N ASP A 109 5.55 9.46 -13.05
CA ASP A 109 6.08 8.45 -12.12
C ASP A 109 6.64 9.12 -10.84
N ASP A 110 7.09 8.30 -9.89
CA ASP A 110 7.55 8.79 -8.59
C ASP A 110 8.74 9.76 -8.69
N THR A 111 9.69 9.45 -9.57
CA THR A 111 10.83 10.33 -9.84
C THR A 111 10.41 11.62 -10.53
N GLY A 112 9.47 11.56 -11.47
CA GLY A 112 8.90 12.73 -12.10
C GLY A 112 8.19 13.63 -11.10
N ILE A 113 7.44 13.07 -10.14
CA ILE A 113 6.86 13.83 -9.03
C ILE A 113 7.96 14.51 -8.22
N ASP A 114 8.97 13.77 -7.76
CA ASP A 114 10.04 14.31 -6.91
C ASP A 114 10.82 15.43 -7.62
N ASN A 115 11.17 15.22 -8.88
CA ASN A 115 11.86 16.21 -9.70
C ASN A 115 11.02 17.46 -9.94
N THR A 116 9.71 17.28 -10.14
CA THR A 116 8.78 18.40 -10.38
C THR A 116 8.50 19.18 -9.08
N LEU A 117 8.39 18.49 -7.94
CA LEU A 117 8.32 19.13 -6.62
C LEU A 117 9.58 19.96 -6.31
N ALA A 118 10.75 19.53 -6.77
CA ALA A 118 11.99 20.29 -6.62
C ALA A 118 12.01 21.61 -7.41
N LEU A 119 11.09 21.81 -8.36
CA LEU A 119 10.90 23.08 -9.08
C LEU A 119 10.09 24.13 -8.27
N LEU A 120 9.53 23.73 -7.13
CA LEU A 120 8.84 24.63 -6.22
C LEU A 120 9.86 25.32 -5.33
N THR A 121 9.89 26.65 -5.38
CA THR A 121 10.94 27.46 -4.77
C THR A 121 10.60 27.89 -3.34
N SER A 122 9.36 27.69 -2.89
CA SER A 122 8.92 28.05 -1.55
C SER A 122 7.93 27.04 -0.98
N ASP A 123 7.84 26.97 0.35
CA ASP A 123 6.85 26.15 1.04
C ASP A 123 5.42 26.60 0.72
N LEU A 124 5.21 27.90 0.45
CA LEU A 124 3.91 28.42 0.01
C LEU A 124 3.48 27.78 -1.31
N GLU A 125 4.37 27.68 -2.31
CA GLU A 125 4.04 27.00 -3.56
C GLU A 125 3.72 25.51 -3.35
N VAL A 126 4.44 24.84 -2.45
CA VAL A 126 4.20 23.44 -2.09
C VAL A 126 2.83 23.28 -1.42
N LYS A 127 2.44 24.19 -0.51
CA LYS A 127 1.12 24.20 0.13
C LYS A 127 0.00 24.50 -0.88
N GLN A 128 0.22 25.43 -1.81
CA GLN A 128 -0.72 25.74 -2.88
C GLN A 128 -0.91 24.56 -3.84
N LEU A 129 0.16 23.83 -4.16
CA LEU A 129 0.06 22.58 -4.91
C LEU A 129 -0.76 21.53 -4.13
N ALA A 130 -0.54 21.39 -2.82
CA ALA A 130 -1.35 20.52 -1.97
C ALA A 130 -2.84 20.90 -2.00
N LYS A 131 -3.15 22.19 -1.93
CA LYS A 131 -4.51 22.73 -2.07
C LYS A 131 -5.12 22.37 -3.44
N GLY A 132 -4.36 22.57 -4.51
CA GLY A 132 -4.76 22.19 -5.87
C GLY A 132 -4.99 20.69 -6.05
N ALA A 133 -4.14 19.87 -5.44
CA ALA A 133 -4.29 18.42 -5.42
C ALA A 133 -5.62 18.04 -4.76
N ARG A 134 -5.90 18.61 -3.58
CA ARG A 134 -7.17 18.39 -2.87
C ARG A 134 -8.41 18.82 -3.66
N ASN A 135 -8.33 19.95 -4.37
CA ASN A 135 -9.45 20.48 -5.16
C ASN A 135 -9.72 19.71 -6.45
N THR A 136 -8.84 18.81 -6.84
CA THR A 136 -8.92 18.09 -8.10
C THR A 136 -9.71 16.78 -7.94
N PRO A 137 -10.69 16.49 -8.82
CA PRO A 137 -11.24 15.14 -9.00
C PRO A 137 -10.12 14.11 -9.20
N GLY A 138 -9.98 13.17 -8.27
CA GLY A 138 -8.88 12.19 -8.26
C GLY A 138 -7.52 12.73 -7.76
N GLY A 139 -7.43 14.02 -7.43
CA GLY A 139 -6.21 14.70 -6.99
C GLY A 139 -5.82 14.43 -5.53
N GLY A 140 -6.49 13.48 -4.89
CA GLY A 140 -6.09 12.90 -3.62
C GLY A 140 -5.04 11.80 -3.74
N ASP A 141 -4.26 11.75 -4.83
CA ASP A 141 -3.19 10.76 -5.01
C ASP A 141 -2.25 10.82 -3.79
N ASP A 142 -2.30 9.77 -2.96
CA ASP A 142 -1.47 9.67 -1.76
C ASP A 142 0.02 9.72 -2.10
N ARG A 143 0.39 9.28 -3.30
CA ARG A 143 1.77 9.31 -3.79
C ARG A 143 2.30 10.73 -3.89
N LEU A 144 1.48 11.67 -4.37
CA LEU A 144 1.82 13.09 -4.41
C LEU A 144 1.72 13.73 -3.02
N LEU A 145 0.63 13.48 -2.30
CA LEU A 145 0.37 14.13 -1.01
C LEU A 145 1.38 13.71 0.07
N SER A 146 1.75 12.44 0.13
CA SER A 146 2.78 11.95 1.05
C SER A 146 4.14 12.63 0.81
N ARG A 147 4.51 12.83 -0.45
CA ARG A 147 5.73 13.57 -0.83
C ARG A 147 5.68 15.04 -0.49
N ILE A 148 4.52 15.68 -0.70
CA ILE A 148 4.30 17.08 -0.28
C ILE A 148 4.46 17.21 1.24
N VAL A 149 3.82 16.32 2.01
CA VAL A 149 3.90 16.30 3.47
C VAL A 149 5.34 16.07 3.94
N ALA A 150 6.06 15.12 3.33
CA ALA A 150 7.47 14.88 3.60
C ALA A 150 8.34 16.10 3.28
N ARG A 151 8.10 16.76 2.14
CA ARG A 151 8.84 17.95 1.70
C ARG A 151 8.65 19.14 2.64
N LEU A 152 7.45 19.29 3.19
CA LEU A 152 7.09 20.31 4.18
C LEU A 152 7.48 19.94 5.62
N ARG A 153 7.93 18.69 5.86
CA ARG A 153 8.22 18.14 7.19
C ARG A 153 7.03 18.30 8.15
N LYS A 154 5.81 18.08 7.65
CA LYS A 154 4.57 18.19 8.41
C LYS A 154 4.07 16.81 8.82
N SER A 155 3.31 16.75 9.91
CA SER A 155 2.55 15.55 10.27
C SER A 155 1.20 15.53 9.56
N ALA A 156 0.50 14.40 9.62
CA ALA A 156 -0.87 14.32 9.12
C ALA A 156 -1.79 15.32 9.85
N GLY A 157 -2.73 15.94 9.11
CA GLY A 157 -3.62 16.99 9.63
C GLY A 157 -2.99 18.38 9.71
N GLN A 158 -1.71 18.55 9.35
CA GLN A 158 -0.97 19.81 9.52
C GLN A 158 -0.64 20.54 8.19
N LEU A 159 -1.30 20.16 7.10
CA LEU A 159 -0.97 20.66 5.76
C LEU A 159 -1.45 22.10 5.52
N PHE A 160 -2.63 22.46 6.04
CA PHE A 160 -3.28 23.76 5.85
C PHE A 160 -3.46 24.54 7.15
N GLY A 161 -2.78 24.13 8.23
CA GLY A 161 -2.96 24.68 9.55
C GLY A 161 -2.50 23.70 10.62
N THR A 162 -2.91 23.94 11.86
CA THR A 162 -2.63 23.06 12.99
C THR A 162 -3.95 22.50 13.50
N LEU A 163 -4.14 21.18 13.36
CA LEU A 163 -5.25 20.43 13.92
C LEU A 163 -4.81 19.75 15.22
N VAL A 164 -5.55 20.00 16.31
CA VAL A 164 -5.31 19.42 17.64
C VAL A 164 -6.61 18.84 18.14
N ALA A 165 -6.57 17.61 18.65
CA ALA A 165 -7.66 16.97 19.37
C ALA A 165 -7.19 16.60 20.77
N THR A 166 -7.93 17.04 21.79
CA THR A 166 -7.62 16.78 23.20
C THR A 166 -8.84 16.15 23.86
N GLY A 167 -8.70 14.87 24.24
CA GLY A 167 -9.69 14.20 25.08
C GLY A 167 -9.43 14.48 26.55
N SER A 168 -10.49 14.66 27.35
CA SER A 168 -10.36 14.66 28.81
C SER A 168 -10.39 13.24 29.36
N MET A 169 -10.10 13.09 30.66
CA MET A 169 -10.27 11.81 31.35
C MET A 169 -11.76 11.43 31.33
N PRO A 170 -12.13 10.22 30.85
CA PRO A 170 -13.52 9.81 30.77
C PRO A 170 -14.16 9.80 32.16
N ARG A 171 -15.40 10.30 32.26
CA ARG A 171 -16.25 10.02 33.41
C ARG A 171 -16.80 8.61 33.25
N GLN A 172 -16.32 7.72 34.09
CA GLN A 172 -16.78 6.33 34.11
C GLN A 172 -18.25 6.24 34.50
N GLY A 173 -18.98 5.32 33.86
CA GLY A 173 -20.34 4.99 34.28
C GLY A 173 -20.34 4.11 35.53
N VAL A 174 -21.48 4.06 36.23
CA VAL A 174 -21.67 3.18 37.38
C VAL A 174 -22.89 2.30 37.13
N LYS A 175 -22.69 0.99 37.13
CA LYS A 175 -23.79 0.03 36.97
C LYS A 175 -24.41 -0.28 38.33
N HIS A 176 -25.63 0.18 38.57
CA HIS A 176 -26.43 -0.22 39.73
C HIS A 176 -27.35 -1.39 39.38
N ALA A 177 -27.49 -2.35 40.28
CA ALA A 177 -28.28 -3.56 40.02
C ALA A 177 -29.80 -3.31 39.89
N TRP A 178 -30.31 -2.12 40.29
CA TRP A 178 -31.75 -1.91 40.50
C TRP A 178 -32.32 -0.52 40.14
N SER A 179 -31.55 0.39 39.52
CA SER A 179 -32.09 1.66 39.00
C SER A 179 -31.40 2.07 37.71
N PHE A 180 -32.06 2.91 36.91
CA PHE A 180 -31.47 3.69 35.83
C PHE A 180 -31.56 5.17 36.21
N LYS A 181 -30.56 5.70 36.90
CA LYS A 181 -30.46 7.14 37.22
C LYS A 181 -29.42 7.83 36.34
N ALA A 182 -29.56 9.14 36.13
CA ALA A 182 -28.70 9.93 35.23
C ALA A 182 -27.20 10.02 35.68
N ASP A 183 -26.89 9.66 36.93
CA ASP A 183 -25.54 9.49 37.45
C ASP A 183 -24.84 8.22 36.97
N GLU A 184 -25.54 7.34 36.23
CA GLU A 184 -25.01 6.06 35.73
C GLU A 184 -24.37 6.16 34.34
N ALA A 185 -24.61 7.25 33.60
CA ALA A 185 -24.09 7.43 32.26
C ALA A 185 -22.58 7.70 32.26
N TYR A 186 -21.84 6.98 31.42
CA TYR A 186 -20.48 7.36 31.10
C TYR A 186 -20.48 8.60 30.22
N LYS A 187 -19.37 9.34 30.22
CA LYS A 187 -19.26 10.59 29.48
C LYS A 187 -17.82 10.84 29.03
N PHE A 188 -17.64 11.16 27.76
CA PHE A 188 -16.37 11.53 27.19
C PHE A 188 -16.42 12.99 26.75
N HIS A 189 -15.33 13.73 26.92
CA HIS A 189 -15.22 15.10 26.40
C HIS A 189 -14.05 15.16 25.44
N MET A 190 -14.29 15.73 24.27
CA MET A 190 -13.32 15.88 23.19
C MET A 190 -13.35 17.31 22.65
N ASP A 191 -12.21 17.98 22.73
CA ASP A 191 -11.99 19.30 22.12
C ASP A 191 -11.14 19.17 20.85
N ILE A 192 -11.67 19.62 19.72
CA ILE A 192 -10.97 19.66 18.43
C ILE A 192 -10.81 21.13 18.02
N THR A 193 -9.56 21.56 17.85
CA THR A 193 -9.22 22.91 17.39
C THR A 193 -8.44 22.85 16.10
N PHE A 194 -8.85 23.66 15.12
CA PHE A 194 -8.11 23.89 13.89
C PHE A 194 -7.74 25.37 13.76
N THR A 195 -6.45 25.65 13.78
CA THR A 195 -5.91 26.98 13.49
C THR A 195 -5.44 27.01 12.04
N PRO A 196 -6.14 27.70 11.12
CA PRO A 196 -5.77 27.73 9.71
C PRO A 196 -4.46 28.48 9.47
N ASP A 197 -3.74 28.06 8.44
CA ASP A 197 -2.55 28.76 7.93
C ASP A 197 -2.99 29.88 6.97
N PRO A 198 -2.83 31.17 7.34
CA PRO A 198 -3.35 32.28 6.56
C PRO A 198 -2.69 32.45 5.20
N ASP A 199 -1.54 31.82 4.95
CA ASP A 199 -0.83 31.93 3.68
C ASP A 199 -1.48 31.08 2.57
N VAL A 200 -2.23 30.04 2.94
CA VAL A 200 -2.83 29.08 1.98
C VAL A 200 -4.35 28.93 2.13
N VAL A 201 -4.89 29.13 3.33
CA VAL A 201 -6.32 29.01 3.61
C VAL A 201 -7.05 30.30 3.23
N GLU A 202 -8.07 30.18 2.38
CA GLU A 202 -8.90 31.30 1.90
C GLU A 202 -10.40 31.09 2.19
N ALA A 203 -10.71 30.32 3.25
CA ALA A 203 -12.07 30.15 3.74
C ALA A 203 -12.50 31.34 4.60
N THR A 204 -13.66 31.91 4.26
CA THR A 204 -14.34 32.92 5.11
C THR A 204 -15.16 32.27 6.22
N ASN A 205 -15.32 30.95 6.17
CA ASN A 205 -16.06 30.18 7.15
C ASN A 205 -15.57 28.73 7.17
N ILE A 206 -15.11 28.26 8.33
CA ILE A 206 -14.58 26.91 8.58
C ILE A 206 -15.44 26.26 9.66
N ALA A 207 -15.95 25.07 9.38
CA ALA A 207 -16.81 24.31 10.29
C ALA A 207 -16.44 22.82 10.26
N PHE A 208 -17.21 21.98 10.94
CA PHE A 208 -16.94 20.56 11.10
C PHE A 208 -18.10 19.72 10.59
N VAL A 209 -17.76 18.60 9.97
CA VAL A 209 -18.68 17.48 9.73
C VAL A 209 -18.10 16.27 10.45
N GLN A 210 -18.93 15.59 11.21
CA GLN A 210 -18.56 14.41 11.98
C GLN A 210 -19.38 13.23 11.52
N THR A 211 -18.75 12.07 11.35
CA THR A 211 -19.45 10.79 11.26
C THR A 211 -19.24 10.02 12.54
N MET A 212 -20.21 9.19 12.91
CA MET A 212 -20.08 8.29 14.04
C MET A 212 -20.55 6.87 13.72
N SER A 213 -19.92 5.92 14.39
CA SER A 213 -20.37 4.53 14.53
C SER A 213 -20.48 4.19 16.01
N LEU A 214 -21.59 3.54 16.35
CA LEU A 214 -21.85 2.99 17.68
C LEU A 214 -22.16 1.51 17.51
N LEU A 215 -21.18 0.65 17.77
CA LEU A 215 -21.26 -0.79 17.56
C LEU A 215 -21.27 -1.54 18.87
N LYS A 216 -21.89 -2.72 18.91
CA LYS A 216 -21.62 -3.71 19.97
C LYS A 216 -20.19 -4.23 19.79
N THR A 217 -19.37 -4.12 20.84
CA THR A 217 -17.95 -4.51 20.85
C THR A 217 -17.76 -5.93 20.33
N GLY A 218 -16.81 -6.12 19.43
CA GLY A 218 -16.52 -7.40 18.76
C GLY A 218 -17.54 -7.82 17.68
N THR A 219 -18.47 -6.93 17.30
CA THR A 219 -19.47 -7.23 16.26
C THR A 219 -19.69 -6.03 15.32
N LYS A 220 -20.29 -6.25 14.14
CA LYS A 220 -20.76 -5.17 13.24
C LYS A 220 -22.22 -4.75 13.52
N THR A 221 -22.76 -5.06 14.70
CA THR A 221 -24.14 -4.72 15.05
C THR A 221 -24.21 -3.30 15.59
N SER A 222 -24.89 -2.40 14.87
CA SER A 222 -25.14 -1.04 15.34
C SER A 222 -26.02 -1.04 16.59
N LYS A 223 -25.66 -0.21 17.57
CA LYS A 223 -26.42 0.09 18.79
C LYS A 223 -26.99 1.52 18.77
N GLU A 224 -26.78 2.23 17.67
CA GLU A 224 -27.35 3.53 17.44
C GLU A 224 -28.87 3.43 17.20
N ASP A 225 -29.66 4.09 18.04
CA ASP A 225 -31.12 4.05 18.05
C ASP A 225 -31.79 5.40 17.75
N ARG A 226 -31.01 6.46 17.44
CA ARG A 226 -31.56 7.73 16.98
C ARG A 226 -32.50 7.53 15.79
N LYS A 227 -33.58 8.31 15.75
CA LYS A 227 -34.60 8.13 14.73
C LYS A 227 -34.02 8.43 13.34
N HIS A 228 -34.31 7.56 12.36
CA HIS A 228 -33.88 7.66 10.95
C HIS A 228 -32.37 7.54 10.68
N ILE A 229 -31.54 7.27 11.68
CA ILE A 229 -30.11 7.09 11.45
C ILE A 229 -29.80 5.79 10.70
N SER A 230 -30.58 4.72 10.95
CA SER A 230 -30.48 3.43 10.25
C SER A 230 -30.59 3.57 8.74
N ASP A 231 -31.36 4.54 8.27
CA ASP A 231 -31.66 4.78 6.86
C ASP A 231 -30.49 5.44 6.12
N ARG A 232 -29.50 5.95 6.87
CA ARG A 232 -28.31 6.65 6.35
C ARG A 232 -26.98 6.06 6.85
N LEU A 233 -27.01 4.88 7.44
CA LEU A 233 -25.80 4.15 7.78
C LEU A 233 -25.16 3.58 6.50
N ASN A 234 -23.85 3.77 6.34
CA ASN A 234 -23.08 3.10 5.29
C ASN A 234 -22.83 1.60 5.62
N SER A 235 -22.05 0.90 4.80
CA SER A 235 -21.71 -0.52 5.01
C SER A 235 -21.01 -0.78 6.34
N GLU A 236 -20.21 0.17 6.81
CA GLU A 236 -19.49 0.12 8.10
C GLU A 236 -20.32 0.65 9.27
N LYS A 237 -21.64 0.82 9.07
CA LYS A 237 -22.57 1.31 10.10
C LYS A 237 -22.14 2.66 10.69
N GLN A 238 -21.60 3.53 9.83
CA GLN A 238 -21.33 4.93 10.14
C GLN A 238 -22.39 5.82 9.51
N GLY A 239 -22.79 6.87 10.22
CA GLY A 239 -23.67 7.91 9.70
C GLY A 239 -23.18 9.30 10.10
N ILE A 240 -23.69 10.35 9.44
CA ILE A 240 -23.42 11.73 9.84
C ILE A 240 -23.97 11.96 11.25
N ASP A 241 -23.10 12.42 12.13
CA ASP A 241 -23.38 12.67 13.54
C ASP A 241 -24.05 14.04 13.73
N ARG A 242 -25.31 13.98 14.15
CA ARG A 242 -26.19 15.14 14.28
C ARG A 242 -27.42 14.82 15.12
N ALA A 243 -28.01 15.84 15.73
CA ALA A 243 -29.24 15.71 16.50
C ALA A 243 -30.43 15.27 15.64
N ASP A 244 -31.48 14.70 16.22
CA ASP A 244 -32.69 14.32 15.49
C ASP A 244 -33.38 15.55 14.84
N TYR A 245 -34.00 15.35 13.67
CA TYR A 245 -34.71 16.37 12.87
C TYR A 245 -33.97 17.66 12.42
N SER A 246 -32.68 17.84 12.70
CA SER A 246 -31.89 18.91 12.07
C SER A 246 -32.03 18.94 10.53
N LYS A 247 -31.88 20.09 9.91
CA LYS A 247 -31.88 20.21 8.44
C LYS A 247 -30.49 20.09 7.86
N TYR A 248 -29.45 20.46 8.60
CA TYR A 248 -28.08 20.54 8.10
C TYR A 248 -27.23 19.38 8.65
N GLY A 249 -26.25 18.93 7.86
CA GLY A 249 -25.29 17.89 8.25
C GLY A 249 -24.02 18.44 8.92
N TRP A 250 -23.97 19.75 9.18
CA TRP A 250 -22.86 20.40 9.88
C TRP A 250 -23.02 20.19 11.38
N TYR A 251 -21.95 19.73 12.05
CA TYR A 251 -22.01 19.42 13.47
C TYR A 251 -22.36 20.68 14.29
N GLY A 252 -23.32 20.57 15.21
CA GLY A 252 -23.76 21.68 16.06
C GLY A 252 -24.52 22.81 15.35
N GLN A 253 -24.82 22.69 14.04
CA GLN A 253 -25.58 23.70 13.31
C GLN A 253 -27.10 23.53 13.54
N ARG A 254 -27.75 24.62 13.93
CA ARG A 254 -29.21 24.68 14.12
C ARG A 254 -29.97 25.00 12.83
N GLU A 255 -31.29 24.90 12.94
CA GLU A 255 -32.27 25.29 11.92
C GLU A 255 -32.14 26.73 11.42
N ASP A 256 -31.74 27.66 12.29
CA ASP A 256 -31.48 29.07 11.96
C ASP A 256 -30.09 29.30 11.33
N GLN A 257 -29.40 28.22 10.96
CA GLN A 257 -28.04 28.19 10.39
C GLN A 257 -26.94 28.68 11.33
N LYS A 258 -27.25 29.02 12.59
CA LYS A 258 -26.27 29.38 13.61
C LYS A 258 -25.76 28.13 14.31
N PHE A 259 -24.52 28.19 14.80
CA PHE A 259 -23.96 27.13 15.62
C PHE A 259 -24.29 27.33 17.09
N ASN A 260 -24.56 26.24 17.78
CA ASN A 260 -24.60 26.26 19.23
C ASN A 260 -23.19 26.54 19.76
N LYS A 261 -23.10 27.54 20.63
CA LYS A 261 -21.91 27.87 21.41
C LYS A 261 -22.26 27.68 22.87
N THR A 262 -22.20 26.46 23.38
CA THR A 262 -22.21 26.25 24.83
C THR A 262 -20.80 25.87 25.29
N PRO A 263 -20.45 26.12 26.56
CA PRO A 263 -19.14 25.74 27.09
C PRO A 263 -18.90 24.21 27.08
N THR A 264 -19.96 23.41 27.02
CA THR A 264 -19.93 21.95 27.16
C THR A 264 -20.18 21.21 25.85
N SER A 265 -20.67 21.90 24.81
CA SER A 265 -20.92 21.31 23.49
C SER A 265 -21.07 22.40 22.45
N GLY A 266 -20.48 22.23 21.28
CA GLY A 266 -20.78 23.12 20.17
C GLY A 266 -19.61 23.42 19.28
N VAL A 267 -19.84 24.40 18.40
CA VAL A 267 -18.88 24.79 17.37
C VAL A 267 -18.72 26.30 17.38
N SER A 268 -17.46 26.73 17.43
CA SER A 268 -17.07 28.06 16.99
C SER A 268 -16.49 27.96 15.58
N GLU A 269 -17.13 28.60 14.63
CA GLU A 269 -16.63 28.66 13.25
C GLU A 269 -15.29 29.41 13.21
N GLY A 270 -14.37 28.92 12.37
CA GLY A 270 -13.12 29.58 12.06
C GLY A 270 -13.20 30.38 10.76
N SER A 271 -12.16 31.17 10.48
CA SER A 271 -12.05 31.92 9.22
C SER A 271 -10.65 32.47 9.00
N VAL A 272 -10.32 32.75 7.73
CA VAL A 272 -9.21 33.63 7.35
C VAL A 272 -9.76 34.77 6.51
N VAL A 273 -9.75 35.99 7.05
CA VAL A 273 -10.26 37.20 6.35
C VAL A 273 -9.25 38.32 6.46
N GLY A 274 -8.67 38.76 5.33
CA GLY A 274 -7.67 39.83 5.31
C GLY A 274 -6.42 39.51 6.13
N GLY A 275 -6.02 38.23 6.20
CA GLY A 275 -4.91 37.75 7.03
C GLY A 275 -5.25 37.57 8.51
N ASN A 276 -6.43 38.00 8.97
CA ASN A 276 -6.90 37.72 10.32
C ASN A 276 -7.33 36.25 10.45
N VAL A 277 -6.72 35.52 11.38
CA VAL A 277 -6.97 34.11 11.64
C VAL A 277 -7.88 33.94 12.85
N ILE A 278 -9.01 33.28 12.64
CA ILE A 278 -9.90 32.83 13.72
C ILE A 278 -9.90 31.30 13.70
N PRO A 279 -9.43 30.61 14.77
CA PRO A 279 -9.48 29.16 14.86
C PRO A 279 -10.92 28.63 14.82
N ALA A 280 -11.11 27.49 14.17
CA ALA A 280 -12.34 26.71 14.28
C ALA A 280 -12.22 25.78 15.49
N MET A 281 -13.26 25.70 16.31
CA MET A 281 -13.30 24.85 17.50
C MET A 281 -14.57 24.02 17.53
N LEU A 282 -14.45 22.75 17.90
CA LEU A 282 -15.55 21.84 18.19
C LEU A 282 -15.31 21.23 19.56
N THR A 283 -16.33 21.29 20.41
CA THR A 283 -16.39 20.56 21.68
C THR A 283 -17.52 19.56 21.56
N ASP A 284 -17.19 18.28 21.70
CA ASP A 284 -18.13 17.17 21.69
C ASP A 284 -18.07 16.42 23.00
N GLU A 285 -19.23 15.96 23.46
CA GLU A 285 -19.41 15.44 24.80
C GLU A 285 -20.34 14.22 24.81
N PRO A 286 -20.02 13.14 24.07
CA PRO A 286 -20.91 12.00 23.98
C PRO A 286 -21.08 11.32 25.34
N GLU A 287 -22.33 11.01 25.65
CA GLU A 287 -22.75 10.34 26.88
C GLU A 287 -23.66 9.16 26.56
N GLY A 288 -23.65 8.14 27.43
CA GLY A 288 -24.50 6.97 27.26
C GLY A 288 -24.46 6.03 28.45
N ALA A 289 -25.33 5.03 28.43
CA ALA A 289 -25.41 3.97 29.44
C ALA A 289 -25.45 2.56 28.79
N ILE A 290 -24.94 2.45 27.56
CA ILE A 290 -24.97 1.19 26.79
C ILE A 290 -23.64 0.46 26.97
N GLU A 291 -23.71 -0.69 27.62
CA GLU A 291 -22.56 -1.56 27.88
C GLU A 291 -22.04 -2.27 26.61
N SER A 292 -20.79 -2.71 26.66
CA SER A 292 -20.16 -3.49 25.57
C SER A 292 -20.29 -2.82 24.21
N THR A 293 -19.98 -1.52 24.15
CA THR A 293 -20.04 -0.73 22.92
C THR A 293 -18.69 -0.18 22.50
N THR A 294 -18.52 0.03 21.20
CA THR A 294 -17.39 0.76 20.62
C THR A 294 -17.93 1.97 19.91
N TRP A 295 -17.46 3.14 20.33
CA TRP A 295 -17.78 4.44 19.76
C TRP A 295 -16.62 4.88 18.90
N SER A 296 -16.88 5.23 17.65
CA SER A 296 -15.86 5.65 16.69
C SER A 296 -16.36 6.86 15.92
N TYR A 297 -15.51 7.87 15.85
CA TYR A 297 -15.79 9.15 15.23
C TYR A 297 -14.74 9.47 14.19
N GLU A 298 -15.18 10.11 13.11
CA GLU A 298 -14.30 10.79 12.17
C GLU A 298 -14.80 12.23 12.00
N THR A 299 -13.98 13.18 12.45
CA THR A 299 -14.30 14.61 12.40
C THR A 299 -13.43 15.27 11.34
N SER A 300 -14.08 15.79 10.29
CA SER A 300 -13.46 16.52 9.18
C SER A 300 -13.62 18.02 9.37
N VAL A 301 -12.52 18.77 9.21
CA VAL A 301 -12.51 20.23 9.20
C VAL A 301 -12.68 20.73 7.78
N ILE A 302 -13.77 21.45 7.51
CA ILE A 302 -14.18 21.78 6.14
C ILE A 302 -14.44 23.27 6.00
N ALA A 303 -13.96 23.85 4.90
CA ALA A 303 -14.37 25.17 4.45
C ALA A 303 -15.85 25.15 4.03
N ARG A 304 -16.71 25.81 4.79
CA ARG A 304 -18.14 25.93 4.46
C ARG A 304 -18.40 27.07 3.47
N ALA A 305 -17.58 28.12 3.48
CA ALA A 305 -17.68 29.25 2.57
C ALA A 305 -16.31 29.87 2.24
N GLY A 306 -16.28 30.76 1.24
CA GLY A 306 -15.07 31.39 0.72
C GLY A 306 -14.57 30.71 -0.54
N LYS A 307 -13.33 31.00 -0.94
CA LYS A 307 -12.72 30.41 -2.15
C LYS A 307 -12.46 28.91 -2.00
N ASP A 308 -12.40 28.45 -0.76
CA ASP A 308 -12.09 27.07 -0.42
C ASP A 308 -13.35 26.23 -0.18
N ALA A 309 -14.56 26.76 -0.41
CA ALA A 309 -15.80 26.07 -0.07
C ALA A 309 -15.83 24.60 -0.56
N GLY A 310 -16.00 23.67 0.38
CA GLY A 310 -16.00 22.21 0.18
C GLY A 310 -14.64 21.52 0.41
N LEU A 311 -13.55 22.27 0.59
CA LEU A 311 -12.22 21.72 0.86
C LEU A 311 -12.11 21.22 2.31
N VAL A 312 -11.61 19.99 2.47
CA VAL A 312 -11.27 19.40 3.78
C VAL A 312 -9.81 19.72 4.12
N TYR A 313 -9.59 20.43 5.23
CA TYR A 313 -8.25 20.84 5.66
C TYR A 313 -7.51 19.77 6.47
N GLY A 314 -8.25 18.95 7.20
CA GLY A 314 -7.69 17.92 8.06
C GLY A 314 -8.80 17.07 8.66
N VAL A 315 -8.43 15.88 9.10
CA VAL A 315 -9.33 14.91 9.67
C VAL A 315 -8.71 14.33 10.93
N VAL A 316 -9.54 14.13 11.94
CA VAL A 316 -9.16 13.38 13.14
C VAL A 316 -10.16 12.26 13.37
N THR A 317 -9.65 11.05 13.57
CA THR A 317 -10.44 9.91 14.04
C THR A 317 -10.19 9.73 15.52
N TRP A 318 -11.25 9.55 16.30
CA TRP A 318 -11.19 9.39 17.75
C TRP A 318 -12.35 8.51 18.23
N GLY A 319 -12.34 8.09 19.49
CA GLY A 319 -13.40 7.24 20.02
C GLY A 319 -13.07 6.68 21.38
N PHE A 320 -13.86 5.68 21.79
CA PHE A 320 -13.68 4.97 23.04
C PHE A 320 -14.42 3.63 23.02
N VAL A 321 -13.98 2.70 23.85
CA VAL A 321 -14.65 1.42 24.09
C VAL A 321 -15.27 1.45 25.48
N VAL A 322 -16.50 0.96 25.60
CA VAL A 322 -17.25 0.79 26.84
C VAL A 322 -17.37 -0.71 27.12
N ASP A 323 -16.92 -1.14 28.29
CA ASP A 323 -17.03 -2.54 28.71
C ASP A 323 -18.42 -2.90 29.28
N ASP A 324 -18.55 -4.10 29.86
CA ASP A 324 -19.77 -4.61 30.50
C ASP A 324 -20.09 -3.96 31.88
N LYS A 325 -19.17 -3.13 32.38
CA LYS A 325 -19.24 -2.38 33.64
C LYS A 325 -19.35 -0.88 33.41
N LEU A 326 -19.64 -0.45 32.18
CA LEU A 326 -19.70 0.95 31.77
C LEU A 326 -18.38 1.71 31.98
N GLN A 327 -17.26 0.98 32.01
CA GLN A 327 -15.93 1.58 32.03
C GLN A 327 -15.46 1.86 30.61
N MET A 328 -14.98 3.07 30.41
CA MET A 328 -14.48 3.64 29.18
C MET A 328 -12.97 3.51 29.08
N THR A 329 -12.51 3.03 27.93
CA THR A 329 -11.13 3.13 27.48
C THR A 329 -11.09 4.03 26.25
N ALA A 330 -10.42 5.18 26.36
CA ALA A 330 -10.27 6.11 25.25
C ALA A 330 -9.41 5.51 24.13
N ILE A 331 -9.78 5.78 22.87
CA ILE A 331 -8.97 5.48 21.70
C ILE A 331 -8.16 6.73 21.37
N GLU A 332 -6.84 6.56 21.22
CA GLU A 332 -5.94 7.66 20.88
C GLU A 332 -6.35 8.34 19.56
N PRO A 333 -6.50 9.67 19.52
CA PRO A 333 -6.82 10.39 18.29
C PRO A 333 -5.76 10.18 17.21
N LYS A 334 -6.19 9.87 15.98
CA LYS A 334 -5.31 9.75 14.81
C LYS A 334 -5.65 10.81 13.78
N TYR A 335 -4.62 11.46 13.25
CA TYR A 335 -4.76 12.55 12.30
C TYR A 335 -4.56 12.06 10.87
N ARG A 336 -5.32 12.63 9.94
CA ARG A 336 -5.22 12.37 8.49
C ARG A 336 -5.31 13.68 7.73
N ASN A 337 -4.67 13.71 6.56
CA ASN A 337 -4.81 14.84 5.65
C ASN A 337 -6.11 14.75 4.80
N ARG A 338 -6.84 13.63 4.87
CA ARG A 338 -8.02 13.33 4.05
C ARG A 338 -9.06 12.51 4.80
N PRO A 339 -10.35 12.62 4.43
CA PRO A 339 -11.38 11.72 4.91
C PRO A 339 -11.17 10.28 4.45
N THR A 340 -11.74 9.34 5.19
CA THR A 340 -11.84 7.94 4.76
C THR A 340 -12.86 7.76 3.62
N ALA A 341 -12.82 6.61 2.98
CA ALA A 341 -13.88 6.21 2.04
C ALA A 341 -15.23 6.09 2.76
N ASP A 342 -15.23 5.59 4.01
CA ASP A 342 -16.44 5.41 4.81
C ASP A 342 -17.10 6.75 5.15
N PHE A 343 -16.31 7.76 5.53
CA PHE A 343 -16.80 9.12 5.77
C PHE A 343 -17.56 9.67 4.56
N ALA A 344 -16.99 9.52 3.37
CA ALA A 344 -17.65 9.99 2.16
C ALA A 344 -18.89 9.17 1.80
N SER A 345 -18.85 7.85 2.00
CA SER A 345 -20.05 7.01 1.85
C SER A 345 -21.16 7.46 2.79
N ALA A 346 -20.84 7.89 4.02
CA ALA A 346 -21.81 8.46 4.95
C ALA A 346 -22.33 9.83 4.48
N VAL A 347 -21.48 10.69 3.90
CA VAL A 347 -21.91 11.96 3.26
C VAL A 347 -22.82 11.70 2.06
N ASP A 348 -22.53 10.70 1.24
CA ASP A 348 -23.35 10.31 0.08
C ASP A 348 -24.70 9.74 0.52
N ALA A 349 -24.73 8.91 1.56
CA ALA A 349 -25.96 8.42 2.16
C ALA A 349 -26.82 9.59 2.69
N TRP A 350 -26.20 10.54 3.38
CA TRP A 350 -26.86 11.76 3.86
C TRP A 350 -27.43 12.61 2.71
N ASN A 351 -26.65 12.85 1.65
CA ASN A 351 -27.07 13.62 0.49
C ASN A 351 -28.17 12.91 -0.32
N THR A 352 -28.12 11.58 -0.37
CA THR A 352 -29.17 10.76 -1.00
C THR A 352 -30.48 10.89 -0.24
N GLN A 353 -30.46 10.82 1.09
CA GLN A 353 -31.66 11.02 1.92
C GLN A 353 -32.21 12.44 1.73
N ALA A 354 -31.34 13.46 1.77
CA ALA A 354 -31.72 14.86 1.58
C ALA A 354 -32.43 15.16 0.26
N THR A 355 -32.21 14.32 -0.76
CA THR A 355 -32.79 14.50 -2.11
C THR A 355 -34.01 13.63 -2.38
N LYS A 356 -34.17 12.48 -1.71
CA LYS A 356 -35.18 11.46 -2.06
C LYS A 356 -36.31 11.30 -1.05
N ASP A 357 -36.14 11.69 0.20
CA ASP A 357 -37.06 11.29 1.27
C ASP A 357 -38.02 12.41 1.71
N PRO A 358 -39.32 12.33 1.39
CA PRO A 358 -40.32 13.29 1.86
C PRO A 358 -40.62 13.18 3.36
N THR A 359 -40.16 12.12 4.05
CA THR A 359 -40.42 11.90 5.49
C THR A 359 -39.45 12.66 6.41
N THR A 360 -38.42 13.30 5.86
CA THR A 360 -37.57 14.26 6.59
C THR A 360 -37.65 15.65 5.92
N PRO A 361 -38.81 16.36 5.99
CA PRO A 361 -38.99 17.62 5.29
C PRO A 361 -37.93 18.67 5.66
N GLY A 362 -37.13 19.08 4.68
CA GLY A 362 -36.22 20.21 4.78
C GLY A 362 -34.74 19.87 4.98
N GLN A 363 -34.35 18.59 5.03
CA GLN A 363 -32.93 18.21 5.05
C GLN A 363 -32.18 18.82 3.84
N LYS A 364 -30.97 19.31 4.07
CA LYS A 364 -30.12 19.97 3.08
C LYS A 364 -28.89 19.12 2.79
N PRO A 365 -28.53 18.95 1.51
CA PRO A 365 -27.29 18.26 1.18
C PRO A 365 -26.10 19.03 1.76
N LEU A 366 -25.13 18.28 2.25
CA LEU A 366 -23.79 18.82 2.48
C LEU A 366 -23.19 19.21 1.13
N LEU A 367 -22.25 20.16 1.15
CA LEU A 367 -21.37 20.34 -0.01
C LEU A 367 -20.76 18.98 -0.36
N PRO A 368 -20.53 18.67 -1.64
CA PRO A 368 -19.75 17.49 -1.98
C PRO A 368 -18.41 17.64 -1.25
N ALA A 369 -18.24 16.95 -0.13
CA ALA A 369 -16.98 16.93 0.59
C ALA A 369 -16.00 16.39 -0.43
N GLN A 370 -15.10 17.25 -0.92
CA GLN A 370 -14.49 17.04 -2.22
C GLN A 370 -13.80 15.68 -2.28
N ARG A 371 -14.49 14.77 -2.99
CA ARG A 371 -14.17 13.40 -3.41
C ARG A 371 -13.05 12.74 -2.61
N SER A 372 -13.46 11.98 -1.60
CA SER A 372 -12.72 10.80 -1.16
C SER A 372 -12.41 9.90 -2.36
N VAL A 373 -11.47 8.97 -2.15
CA VAL A 373 -11.07 7.99 -3.16
C VAL A 373 -12.28 7.12 -3.50
N ALA A 374 -13.00 7.44 -4.57
CA ALA A 374 -13.78 6.42 -5.26
C ALA A 374 -12.77 5.39 -5.78
N SER A 375 -13.00 4.11 -5.48
CA SER A 375 -12.16 2.97 -5.82
C SER A 375 -12.23 2.61 -7.32
N ASP A 376 -12.18 3.60 -8.21
CA ASP A 376 -12.28 3.36 -9.65
C ASP A 376 -10.92 2.89 -10.17
N ALA A 377 -10.69 1.57 -10.11
CA ALA A 377 -9.65 0.90 -10.87
C ALA A 377 -9.85 1.20 -12.37
N PRO A 378 -8.82 1.62 -13.12
CA PRO A 378 -8.97 1.95 -14.53
C PRO A 378 -9.22 0.67 -15.35
N THR A 379 -10.40 0.58 -15.95
CA THR A 379 -10.74 -0.46 -16.94
C THR A 379 -9.87 -0.28 -18.18
N VAL A 380 -8.83 -1.10 -18.33
CA VAL A 380 -7.98 -1.13 -19.52
C VAL A 380 -8.73 -1.77 -20.69
N GLN A 381 -9.07 -0.99 -21.71
CA GLN A 381 -9.55 -1.50 -22.99
C GLN A 381 -8.39 -2.17 -23.75
N ARG A 382 -8.55 -3.46 -24.10
CA ARG A 382 -7.63 -4.24 -24.95
C ARG A 382 -7.90 -3.98 -26.42
N GLU A 383 -6.87 -3.62 -27.21
CA GLU A 383 -6.87 -3.83 -28.66
C GLU A 383 -5.52 -4.30 -29.23
N ARG A 384 -5.63 -4.85 -30.45
CA ARG A 384 -4.81 -5.84 -31.17
C ARG A 384 -3.34 -5.48 -31.45
N ALA A 385 -2.52 -6.54 -31.50
CA ALA A 385 -1.12 -6.53 -31.91
C ALA A 385 -0.93 -6.28 -33.42
N LEU A 386 0.13 -5.51 -33.76
CA LEU A 386 0.67 -5.30 -35.11
C LEU A 386 2.18 -5.64 -35.15
N PRO A 387 2.75 -5.92 -36.33
CA PRO A 387 4.00 -6.68 -36.53
C PRO A 387 5.29 -5.84 -36.38
N PRO A 388 6.48 -6.49 -36.30
CA PRO A 388 7.72 -5.84 -35.86
C PRO A 388 8.40 -5.04 -36.99
N GLN A 389 9.07 -3.95 -36.61
CA GLN A 389 9.93 -3.10 -37.46
C GLN A 389 11.29 -2.85 -36.74
N PRO A 390 12.34 -2.43 -37.47
CA PRO A 390 13.73 -2.81 -37.21
C PRO A 390 14.49 -1.87 -36.28
N VAL A 391 15.55 -2.44 -35.71
CA VAL A 391 16.49 -1.86 -34.75
C VAL A 391 17.41 -0.83 -35.41
N LEU A 392 17.46 0.39 -34.86
CA LEU A 392 18.50 1.40 -35.14
C LEU A 392 19.51 1.46 -33.98
N GLY A 393 20.79 1.56 -34.34
CA GLY A 393 21.96 1.46 -33.45
C GLY A 393 22.21 2.66 -32.53
N PRO A 394 23.22 2.57 -31.63
CA PRO A 394 23.38 3.47 -30.50
C PRO A 394 24.12 4.78 -30.85
N PRO A 395 23.80 5.91 -30.18
CA PRO A 395 24.60 7.12 -30.26
C PRO A 395 25.76 7.11 -29.26
N THR A 396 26.92 7.56 -29.73
CA THR A 396 28.15 7.79 -28.97
C THR A 396 28.09 9.08 -28.14
N ALA A 397 28.60 9.04 -26.91
CA ALA A 397 28.60 10.16 -25.96
C ALA A 397 30.00 10.78 -25.79
N THR A 398 30.06 12.11 -25.73
CA THR A 398 31.06 12.88 -24.95
C THR A 398 30.52 14.28 -24.63
N ASP A 399 30.43 14.64 -23.35
CA ASP A 399 30.86 15.98 -22.89
C ASP A 399 31.17 15.96 -21.38
N ALA A 400 32.35 16.47 -21.03
CA ALA A 400 32.98 16.43 -19.70
C ALA A 400 33.19 17.85 -19.10
N GLY A 401 32.39 18.84 -19.50
CA GLY A 401 32.55 20.24 -19.07
C GLY A 401 32.00 20.61 -17.69
N GLY A 402 31.14 19.78 -17.07
CA GLY A 402 30.38 20.18 -15.87
C GLY A 402 31.11 20.05 -14.52
N ARG A 403 32.10 19.15 -14.40
CA ARG A 403 32.70 18.77 -13.11
C ARG A 403 33.72 19.78 -12.56
N ALA A 404 34.32 20.61 -13.39
CA ALA A 404 35.40 21.52 -12.98
C ALA A 404 34.93 22.81 -12.28
N ARG A 405 33.66 23.23 -12.48
CA ARG A 405 33.20 24.54 -12.00
C ARG A 405 32.69 24.56 -10.56
N PHE A 406 32.26 23.42 -10.01
CA PHE A 406 31.74 23.34 -8.63
C PHE A 406 32.86 23.12 -7.59
N GLY A 407 33.91 22.38 -7.93
CA GLY A 407 35.07 22.16 -7.05
C GLY A 407 35.85 23.44 -6.71
N MET A 408 35.90 24.40 -7.64
CA MET A 408 36.58 25.69 -7.39
C MET A 408 35.79 26.67 -6.51
N ALA A 409 34.47 26.52 -6.41
CA ALA A 409 33.65 27.37 -5.54
C ALA A 409 33.84 27.01 -4.06
N LEU A 410 34.00 25.71 -3.74
CA LEU A 410 34.24 25.22 -2.39
C LEU A 410 35.67 25.55 -1.89
N GLN A 411 36.65 25.58 -2.78
CA GLN A 411 38.03 25.94 -2.44
C GLN A 411 38.22 27.45 -2.16
N ARG A 412 37.28 28.30 -2.58
CA ARG A 412 37.33 29.76 -2.35
C ARG A 412 36.64 30.22 -1.07
N SER A 413 35.80 29.40 -0.42
CA SER A 413 35.05 29.81 0.79
C SER A 413 35.76 29.54 2.11
N VAL A 414 36.90 28.86 2.11
CA VAL A 414 37.63 28.50 3.35
C VAL A 414 39.04 29.07 3.30
N GLY A 415 39.17 30.31 3.74
CA GLY A 415 40.44 31.02 3.81
C GLY A 415 41.42 30.45 4.84
N ASN A 416 42.67 30.90 4.69
CA ASN A 416 43.95 30.63 5.36
C ASN A 416 44.02 30.53 6.91
N ALA A 417 42.92 30.37 7.65
CA ALA A 417 42.96 30.30 9.12
C ALA A 417 43.30 28.90 9.67
N ALA A 418 43.06 27.82 8.92
CA ALA A 418 43.30 26.45 9.39
C ALA A 418 44.76 25.96 9.18
N THR A 419 45.51 26.58 8.28
CA THR A 419 46.88 26.12 7.92
C THR A 419 47.94 26.62 8.92
N GLY A 420 47.66 27.68 9.68
CA GLY A 420 48.61 28.27 10.64
C GLY A 420 48.82 27.48 11.94
N LEU A 421 47.90 26.60 12.31
CA LEU A 421 47.93 25.84 13.58
C LEU A 421 48.51 24.42 13.45
N LEU A 422 48.75 23.93 12.23
CA LEU A 422 49.16 22.55 11.97
C LEU A 422 50.67 22.37 11.69
N LEU A 423 51.44 23.45 11.59
CA LEU A 423 52.89 23.39 11.29
C LEU A 423 53.80 23.50 12.53
N SER A 424 53.25 23.54 13.76
CA SER A 424 54.05 23.75 14.98
C SER A 424 54.32 22.51 15.84
N SER A 425 53.83 21.31 15.49
CA SER A 425 53.89 20.14 16.39
C SER A 425 54.48 18.86 15.79
N VAL A 426 55.12 18.90 14.61
CA VAL A 426 55.85 17.75 14.07
C VAL A 426 57.35 17.99 14.15
N GLN A 427 57.95 17.75 15.31
CA GLN A 427 59.38 17.52 15.42
C GLN A 427 59.71 16.38 16.39
N ARG A 428 60.44 15.40 15.84
CA ARG A 428 61.26 14.35 16.48
C ARG A 428 60.55 13.15 17.12
N CYS A 429 60.64 12.01 16.43
CA CYS A 429 61.19 10.77 16.98
C CYS A 429 61.72 9.92 15.80
N GLY A 430 63.03 9.68 15.77
CA GLY A 430 63.69 8.86 14.75
C GLY A 430 63.65 7.38 15.10
N SER A 431 63.17 6.56 14.16
CA SER A 431 63.51 5.17 13.81
C SER A 431 64.09 4.14 14.83
N ARG A 432 63.91 4.26 16.15
CA ARG A 432 64.16 3.15 17.09
C ARG A 432 62.99 2.93 18.05
N VAL A 433 62.43 1.73 17.99
CA VAL A 433 61.34 1.27 18.86
C VAL A 433 61.94 0.91 20.21
N HIS A 434 61.61 1.68 21.26
CA HIS A 434 61.85 1.32 22.65
C HIS A 434 60.51 0.94 23.30
N GLY A 435 60.49 -0.17 24.04
CA GLY A 435 59.28 -0.83 24.55
C GLY A 435 58.44 -0.06 25.58
N ASP A 436 58.91 1.09 26.06
CA ASP A 436 58.26 1.86 27.15
C ASP A 436 58.13 3.36 26.82
N CYS A 437 57.81 3.72 25.58
CA CYS A 437 57.55 5.11 25.19
C CYS A 437 56.03 5.39 25.09
N GLY A 438 55.57 6.52 25.66
CA GLY A 438 54.17 6.99 25.70
C GLY A 438 53.50 7.25 24.34
N CYS A 439 54.01 6.69 23.24
CA CYS A 439 53.41 6.74 21.92
C CYS A 439 52.15 5.84 21.80
N ALA A 440 51.90 4.94 22.76
CA ALA A 440 50.69 4.13 22.80
C ALA A 440 49.44 4.98 23.10
N GLU A 441 49.54 6.01 23.95
CA GLU A 441 48.46 6.99 24.18
C GLU A 441 48.20 7.90 22.97
N GLN A 442 49.20 8.11 22.11
CA GLN A 442 48.99 8.89 20.88
C GLN A 442 48.20 8.14 19.81
N ARG A 443 48.15 6.79 19.85
CA ARG A 443 47.28 6.03 18.92
C ARG A 443 45.81 6.14 19.29
N SER A 444 45.44 6.06 20.58
CA SER A 444 44.03 6.26 20.97
C SER A 444 43.57 7.68 20.65
N ILE A 445 44.43 8.69 20.85
CA ILE A 445 44.12 10.07 20.47
C ILE A 445 44.01 10.22 18.94
N GLN A 446 44.83 9.53 18.14
CA GLN A 446 44.70 9.55 16.68
C GLN A 446 43.43 8.84 16.18
N ASP A 447 43.04 7.75 16.81
CA ASP A 447 41.79 7.03 16.52
C ASP A 447 40.58 7.86 16.94
N ASP A 448 40.62 8.51 18.10
CA ASP A 448 39.58 9.43 18.57
C ASP A 448 39.48 10.69 17.68
N ILE A 449 40.60 11.22 17.19
CA ILE A 449 40.61 12.32 16.21
C ILE A 449 40.09 11.85 14.84
N ALA A 450 40.35 10.61 14.42
CA ALA A 450 39.80 10.06 13.19
C ALA A 450 38.28 9.84 13.30
N ILE A 451 37.79 9.37 14.45
CA ILE A 451 36.36 9.22 14.75
C ILE A 451 35.68 10.60 14.85
N GLN A 452 36.27 11.57 15.55
CA GLN A 452 35.76 12.95 15.61
C GLN A 452 35.77 13.63 14.24
N ARG A 453 36.74 13.33 13.35
CA ARG A 453 36.74 13.84 11.97
C ARG A 453 35.63 13.23 11.12
N GLN A 454 35.22 11.99 11.40
CA GLN A 454 34.11 11.33 10.71
C GLN A 454 32.74 11.71 11.28
N GLN A 455 32.63 11.96 12.58
CA GLN A 455 31.38 12.25 13.28
C GLN A 455 31.13 13.75 13.53
N GLY A 456 32.15 14.60 13.36
CA GLY A 456 32.01 16.05 13.44
C GLY A 456 31.22 16.63 12.26
N PRO A 457 30.84 17.92 12.32
CA PRO A 457 29.99 18.57 11.30
C PRO A 457 30.51 18.42 9.85
N PHE A 458 31.83 18.44 9.66
CA PHE A 458 32.45 18.22 8.35
C PHE A 458 32.39 16.76 7.88
N GLY A 459 32.52 15.80 8.79
CA GLY A 459 32.37 14.38 8.48
C GLY A 459 30.93 14.05 8.09
N MET A 460 29.96 14.61 8.82
CA MET A 460 28.53 14.54 8.48
C MET A 460 28.23 15.17 7.12
N ALA A 461 28.69 16.40 6.86
CA ALA A 461 28.48 17.08 5.58
C ALA A 461 29.15 16.33 4.40
N ARG A 462 30.32 15.74 4.61
CA ARG A 462 30.99 14.90 3.61
C ARG A 462 30.20 13.61 3.35
N ASN A 463 29.70 12.95 4.39
CA ASN A 463 28.90 11.74 4.25
C ASN A 463 27.57 12.04 3.57
N GLU A 464 26.95 13.20 3.86
CA GLU A 464 25.76 13.70 3.19
C GLU A 464 26.02 13.98 1.71
N PHE A 465 27.13 14.66 1.39
CA PHE A 465 27.53 14.89 -0.02
C PHE A 465 27.77 13.58 -0.78
N LEU A 466 28.50 12.63 -0.17
CA LEU A 466 28.73 11.31 -0.78
C LEU A 466 27.43 10.53 -0.96
N SER A 467 26.50 10.65 -0.01
CA SER A 467 25.15 10.07 -0.12
C SER A 467 24.37 10.69 -1.28
N MET A 468 24.41 12.03 -1.43
CA MET A 468 23.79 12.73 -2.56
C MET A 468 24.38 12.32 -3.91
N GLU A 469 25.70 12.15 -4.01
CA GLU A 469 26.36 11.69 -5.24
C GLU A 469 25.93 10.27 -5.62
N ARG A 470 25.89 9.35 -4.64
CA ARG A 470 25.41 7.97 -4.85
C ARG A 470 23.94 7.95 -5.26
N LYS A 471 23.11 8.76 -4.58
CA LYS A 471 21.68 8.94 -4.92
C LYS A 471 21.51 9.40 -6.36
N ALA A 472 22.30 10.38 -6.80
CA ALA A 472 22.25 10.87 -8.18
C ALA A 472 22.58 9.78 -9.20
N VAL A 473 23.63 8.98 -8.95
CA VAL A 473 23.99 7.86 -9.84
C VAL A 473 22.86 6.83 -9.91
N LEU A 474 22.31 6.41 -8.77
CA LEU A 474 21.23 5.43 -8.70
C LEU A 474 19.95 5.93 -9.39
N ALA A 475 19.62 7.21 -9.22
CA ALA A 475 18.47 7.85 -9.88
C ALA A 475 18.54 7.77 -11.42
N THR A 476 19.75 7.78 -12.01
CA THR A 476 19.89 7.68 -13.48
C THR A 476 19.54 6.31 -14.07
N ILE A 477 19.57 5.25 -13.25
CA ILE A 477 19.31 3.88 -13.72
C ILE A 477 18.03 3.28 -13.16
N GLN A 478 17.45 3.85 -12.09
CA GLN A 478 16.34 3.23 -11.37
C GLN A 478 15.11 3.00 -12.26
N GLY A 479 14.84 3.91 -13.22
CA GLY A 479 13.69 3.80 -14.14
C GLY A 479 13.83 2.75 -15.25
N LEU A 480 14.96 2.05 -15.34
CA LEU A 480 15.16 1.01 -16.36
C LEU A 480 14.33 -0.25 -16.04
N PRO A 481 13.87 -1.00 -17.05
CA PRO A 481 13.29 -2.33 -16.87
C PRO A 481 14.22 -3.24 -16.05
N MET A 482 13.68 -4.19 -15.28
CA MET A 482 14.49 -4.99 -14.34
C MET A 482 15.63 -5.77 -15.04
N ARG A 483 15.36 -6.38 -16.20
CA ARG A 483 16.37 -6.99 -17.08
C ARG A 483 17.55 -6.08 -17.44
N ASP A 484 17.32 -4.78 -17.57
CA ASP A 484 18.32 -3.79 -17.97
C ASP A 484 18.94 -3.10 -16.75
N LEU A 485 18.18 -2.98 -15.67
CA LEU A 485 18.61 -2.42 -14.38
C LEU A 485 19.69 -3.30 -13.74
N LEU A 486 19.48 -4.61 -13.64
CA LEU A 486 20.37 -5.51 -12.89
C LEU A 486 21.81 -5.51 -13.44
N PRO A 487 22.07 -5.63 -14.76
CA PRO A 487 23.43 -5.54 -15.30
C PRO A 487 24.06 -4.16 -15.09
N LYS A 488 23.29 -3.07 -15.25
CA LYS A 488 23.83 -1.71 -15.07
C LYS A 488 24.16 -1.43 -13.61
N LEU A 489 23.31 -1.86 -12.69
CA LEU A 489 23.54 -1.77 -11.25
C LEU A 489 24.76 -2.60 -10.84
N ALA A 490 24.93 -3.80 -11.41
CA ALA A 490 26.11 -4.62 -11.19
C ALA A 490 27.42 -3.97 -11.68
N ALA A 491 27.36 -3.14 -12.72
CA ALA A 491 28.52 -2.41 -13.23
C ALA A 491 28.88 -1.15 -12.42
N LEU A 492 28.02 -0.70 -11.50
CA LEU A 492 28.33 0.46 -10.67
C LEU A 492 29.44 0.17 -9.64
N PRO A 493 30.15 1.20 -9.18
CA PRO A 493 31.11 1.08 -8.09
C PRO A 493 30.49 0.42 -6.84
N ALA A 494 31.28 -0.41 -6.14
CA ALA A 494 30.80 -1.19 -5.00
C ALA A 494 30.11 -0.31 -3.93
N ASN A 495 30.72 0.82 -3.58
CA ASN A 495 30.19 1.79 -2.62
C ASN A 495 28.87 2.45 -3.03
N VAL A 496 28.47 2.37 -4.31
CA VAL A 496 27.16 2.84 -4.80
C VAL A 496 26.16 1.69 -4.76
N ARG A 497 26.50 0.54 -5.35
CA ARG A 497 25.57 -0.60 -5.49
C ARG A 497 25.29 -1.37 -4.19
N THR A 498 26.03 -1.09 -3.11
CA THR A 498 25.75 -1.64 -1.76
C THR A 498 25.14 -0.61 -0.81
N ASP A 499 24.88 0.62 -1.26
CA ASP A 499 24.27 1.67 -0.44
C ASP A 499 22.74 1.57 -0.48
N GLU A 500 22.18 0.57 0.22
CA GLU A 500 20.73 0.32 0.23
C GLU A 500 19.91 1.54 0.71
N ALA A 501 20.47 2.40 1.57
CA ALA A 501 19.79 3.62 2.01
C ALA A 501 19.65 4.62 0.85
N ALA A 502 20.71 4.83 0.06
CA ALA A 502 20.62 5.63 -1.16
C ALA A 502 19.72 4.96 -2.21
N GLY A 503 19.74 3.64 -2.31
CA GLY A 503 18.83 2.85 -3.16
C GLY A 503 17.37 3.07 -2.81
N GLN A 504 17.02 2.90 -1.54
CA GLN A 504 15.68 3.14 -1.00
C GLN A 504 15.23 4.58 -1.28
N ALA A 505 16.11 5.56 -1.07
CA ALA A 505 15.81 6.97 -1.31
C ALA A 505 15.70 7.37 -2.80
N SER A 506 16.18 6.54 -3.72
CA SER A 506 16.19 6.83 -5.18
C SER A 506 15.12 6.07 -5.95
N GLY A 507 14.91 4.79 -5.62
CA GLY A 507 14.04 3.89 -6.36
C GLY A 507 13.21 2.96 -5.47
N GLY A 508 13.16 3.24 -4.16
CA GLY A 508 12.34 2.51 -3.20
C GLY A 508 12.71 1.02 -3.06
N PRO A 509 11.75 0.20 -2.58
CA PRO A 509 11.97 -1.24 -2.36
C PRO A 509 12.41 -1.98 -3.62
N ARG A 510 11.94 -1.56 -4.80
CA ARG A 510 12.31 -2.16 -6.08
C ARG A 510 13.82 -2.09 -6.34
N LEU A 511 14.43 -0.94 -6.12
CA LEU A 511 15.86 -0.78 -6.33
C LEU A 511 16.66 -1.51 -5.25
N VAL A 512 16.18 -1.55 -4.00
CA VAL A 512 16.82 -2.33 -2.93
C VAL A 512 16.85 -3.82 -3.27
N VAL A 513 15.74 -4.41 -3.75
CA VAL A 513 15.71 -5.80 -4.22
C VAL A 513 16.70 -6.03 -5.35
N ALA A 514 16.79 -5.11 -6.32
CA ALA A 514 17.75 -5.21 -7.40
C ALA A 514 19.21 -5.17 -6.88
N MET A 515 19.52 -4.33 -5.89
CA MET A 515 20.85 -4.26 -5.25
C MET A 515 21.19 -5.57 -4.55
N ARG A 516 20.23 -6.14 -3.81
CA ARG A 516 20.40 -7.44 -3.15
C ARG A 516 20.57 -8.57 -4.17
N ALA A 517 19.83 -8.56 -5.27
CA ALA A 517 20.01 -9.53 -6.36
C ALA A 517 21.41 -9.42 -6.98
N VAL A 518 21.91 -8.21 -7.21
CA VAL A 518 23.28 -7.97 -7.65
C VAL A 518 24.30 -8.53 -6.65
N ALA A 519 24.09 -8.33 -5.35
CA ALA A 519 24.95 -8.88 -4.30
C ALA A 519 24.87 -10.41 -4.18
N ALA A 520 23.73 -11.01 -4.52
CA ALA A 520 23.51 -12.46 -4.51
C ALA A 520 23.98 -13.17 -5.79
N LYS A 521 24.39 -12.44 -6.83
CA LYS A 521 24.82 -13.03 -8.11
C LYS A 521 25.90 -14.09 -7.92
N GLY A 522 25.69 -15.26 -8.51
CA GLY A 522 26.59 -16.42 -8.41
C GLY A 522 26.29 -17.35 -7.24
N LYS A 523 25.34 -16.99 -6.35
CA LYS A 523 24.75 -17.91 -5.36
C LYS A 523 23.52 -18.60 -5.98
N PRO A 524 23.08 -19.75 -5.42
CA PRO A 524 21.80 -20.33 -5.79
C PRO A 524 20.67 -19.29 -5.66
N TRP A 525 19.79 -19.22 -6.66
CA TRP A 525 18.75 -18.20 -6.72
C TRP A 525 17.55 -18.52 -5.81
N GLN A 526 17.31 -19.79 -5.49
CA GLN A 526 16.15 -20.20 -4.69
C GLN A 526 16.18 -19.60 -3.27
N PRO A 527 17.30 -19.70 -2.51
CA PRO A 527 17.40 -19.04 -1.20
C PRO A 527 17.17 -17.53 -1.24
N PHE A 528 17.53 -16.87 -2.35
CA PHE A 528 17.28 -15.43 -2.53
C PHE A 528 15.78 -15.14 -2.70
N VAL A 529 15.08 -15.91 -3.54
CA VAL A 529 13.63 -15.73 -3.71
C VAL A 529 12.89 -15.97 -2.41
N GLU A 530 13.35 -16.92 -1.61
CA GLU A 530 12.79 -17.25 -0.30
C GLU A 530 13.04 -16.15 0.74
N SER A 531 14.27 -15.64 0.84
CA SER A 531 14.60 -14.58 1.82
C SER A 531 13.97 -13.24 1.47
N GLU A 532 13.83 -12.94 0.18
CA GLU A 532 13.27 -11.68 -0.31
C GLU A 532 11.79 -11.79 -0.74
N ALA A 533 11.10 -12.90 -0.42
CA ALA A 533 9.73 -13.17 -0.88
C ALA A 533 8.77 -12.01 -0.59
N GLY A 534 8.87 -11.40 0.59
CA GLY A 534 8.07 -10.22 0.98
C GLY A 534 8.26 -9.05 0.01
N MET A 535 9.51 -8.67 -0.30
CA MET A 535 9.77 -7.56 -1.23
C MET A 535 9.51 -7.93 -2.70
N LEU A 536 9.80 -9.17 -3.09
CA LEU A 536 9.51 -9.66 -4.44
C LEU A 536 8.02 -9.65 -4.74
N SER A 537 7.16 -9.95 -3.75
CA SER A 537 5.70 -9.89 -3.92
C SER A 537 5.18 -8.49 -4.31
N GLY A 538 5.91 -7.43 -3.96
CA GLY A 538 5.63 -6.06 -4.38
C GLY A 538 5.99 -5.76 -5.84
N LEU A 539 6.82 -6.59 -6.48
CA LEU A 539 7.23 -6.39 -7.87
C LEU A 539 6.22 -6.95 -8.87
N PRO A 540 6.17 -6.43 -10.11
CA PRO A 540 5.52 -7.10 -11.22
C PRO A 540 6.12 -8.50 -11.47
N PRO A 541 5.31 -9.53 -11.80
CA PRO A 541 5.80 -10.90 -11.99
C PRO A 541 6.91 -11.06 -13.04
N ASP A 542 6.88 -10.28 -14.11
CA ASP A 542 7.93 -10.24 -15.14
C ASP A 542 9.27 -9.78 -14.57
N GLN A 543 9.26 -8.80 -13.66
CA GLN A 543 10.48 -8.33 -12.99
C GLN A 543 11.04 -9.37 -12.01
N ILE A 544 10.20 -10.16 -11.35
CA ILE A 544 10.65 -11.29 -10.53
C ILE A 544 11.34 -12.33 -11.42
N GLY A 545 10.76 -12.62 -12.58
CA GLY A 545 11.38 -13.45 -13.61
C GLY A 545 12.76 -12.94 -14.04
N ASP A 546 12.88 -11.64 -14.31
CA ASP A 546 14.16 -10.99 -14.64
C ASP A 546 15.22 -11.15 -13.52
N VAL A 547 14.81 -11.00 -12.26
CA VAL A 547 15.69 -11.19 -11.09
C VAL A 547 16.17 -12.64 -11.01
N VAL A 548 15.25 -13.61 -11.11
CA VAL A 548 15.58 -15.04 -11.05
C VAL A 548 16.50 -15.43 -12.20
N GLN A 549 16.21 -14.97 -13.42
CA GLN A 549 17.06 -15.22 -14.58
C GLN A 549 18.46 -14.61 -14.41
N PHE A 550 18.57 -13.39 -13.88
CA PHE A 550 19.85 -12.75 -13.61
C PHE A 550 20.69 -13.53 -12.58
N LEU A 551 20.04 -14.18 -11.61
CA LEU A 551 20.67 -15.05 -10.61
C LEU A 551 20.98 -16.46 -11.13
N GLY A 552 20.65 -16.76 -12.39
CA GLY A 552 20.94 -18.05 -13.05
C GLY A 552 19.78 -19.05 -13.05
N GLY A 553 18.56 -18.62 -12.71
CA GLY A 553 17.35 -19.41 -12.86
C GLY A 553 16.87 -19.53 -14.31
N SER A 554 15.89 -20.41 -14.54
CA SER A 554 15.32 -20.63 -15.86
C SER A 554 14.55 -19.40 -16.37
N ALA A 555 14.63 -19.11 -17.67
CA ALA A 555 13.78 -18.10 -18.32
C ALA A 555 12.28 -18.48 -18.31
N ASP A 556 11.99 -19.78 -18.12
CA ASP A 556 10.63 -20.30 -17.99
C ASP A 556 10.12 -20.30 -16.54
N TYR A 557 10.94 -19.82 -15.59
CA TYR A 557 10.48 -19.57 -14.23
C TYR A 557 9.27 -18.64 -14.27
N GLY A 558 8.20 -19.02 -13.59
CA GLY A 558 7.03 -18.16 -13.44
C GLY A 558 6.71 -17.94 -11.99
N TYR A 559 6.55 -16.68 -11.62
CA TYR A 559 5.93 -16.26 -10.37
C TYR A 559 4.51 -15.80 -10.68
N LEU A 560 3.56 -16.17 -9.82
CA LEU A 560 2.15 -15.89 -9.94
C LEU A 560 1.71 -15.24 -8.64
N LYS A 561 1.13 -14.05 -8.72
CA LYS A 561 0.48 -13.42 -7.56
C LYS A 561 -0.85 -14.09 -7.26
N ALA A 562 -1.32 -13.93 -6.03
CA ALA A 562 -2.55 -14.52 -5.56
C ALA A 562 -3.78 -14.20 -6.44
N ASP A 563 -3.88 -12.98 -6.95
CA ASP A 563 -4.94 -12.52 -7.85
C ASP A 563 -4.86 -13.13 -9.27
N GLN A 564 -3.69 -13.65 -9.65
CA GLN A 564 -3.46 -14.33 -10.94
C GLN A 564 -3.81 -15.81 -10.90
N ILE A 565 -3.98 -16.40 -9.72
CA ILE A 565 -4.37 -17.81 -9.55
C ILE A 565 -5.90 -17.87 -9.56
N HIS A 566 -6.50 -18.20 -10.71
CA HIS A 566 -7.95 -18.16 -10.90
C HIS A 566 -8.68 -19.45 -10.49
N HIS A 567 -8.20 -20.14 -9.45
CA HIS A 567 -8.84 -21.35 -8.96
C HIS A 567 -10.02 -21.01 -8.03
N PRO A 568 -11.22 -21.63 -8.19
CA PRO A 568 -12.39 -21.27 -7.39
C PRO A 568 -12.20 -21.36 -5.88
N GLU A 569 -11.40 -22.33 -5.42
CA GLU A 569 -11.20 -22.59 -3.97
C GLU A 569 -9.91 -22.01 -3.41
N HIS A 570 -8.92 -21.74 -4.29
CA HIS A 570 -7.55 -21.39 -3.90
C HIS A 570 -7.10 -20.00 -4.38
N GLY A 571 -7.84 -19.37 -5.29
CA GLY A 571 -7.49 -18.06 -5.83
C GLY A 571 -7.52 -16.97 -4.76
N GLY A 572 -6.54 -16.06 -4.82
CA GLY A 572 -6.39 -14.97 -3.86
C GLY A 572 -5.79 -15.35 -2.51
N LYS A 573 -5.44 -16.62 -2.26
CA LYS A 573 -5.03 -17.11 -0.92
C LYS A 573 -3.53 -17.25 -0.70
N PHE A 574 -2.74 -17.24 -1.77
CA PHE A 574 -1.30 -17.40 -1.73
C PHE A 574 -0.69 -16.98 -3.07
N ASP A 575 0.59 -16.65 -3.09
CA ASP A 575 1.34 -16.52 -4.34
C ASP A 575 1.96 -17.88 -4.69
N GLY A 576 2.37 -18.07 -5.94
CA GLY A 576 2.94 -19.32 -6.40
C GLY A 576 4.12 -19.13 -7.33
N SER A 577 5.01 -20.13 -7.41
CA SER A 577 5.98 -20.20 -8.48
C SER A 577 6.22 -21.61 -8.99
N VAL A 578 6.70 -21.69 -10.23
CA VAL A 578 7.09 -22.95 -10.88
C VAL A 578 8.51 -22.81 -11.42
N ASP A 579 9.39 -23.70 -10.97
CA ASP A 579 10.70 -23.95 -11.57
C ASP A 579 10.62 -25.20 -12.46
N PRO A 580 10.44 -25.05 -13.78
CA PRO A 580 10.30 -26.16 -14.71
C PRO A 580 11.60 -26.93 -14.95
N VAL A 581 12.76 -26.39 -14.54
CA VAL A 581 14.06 -27.05 -14.72
C VAL A 581 14.44 -27.82 -13.45
N GLY A 582 14.26 -27.19 -12.28
CA GLY A 582 14.47 -27.84 -10.99
C GLY A 582 13.37 -28.83 -10.60
N GLY A 583 12.20 -28.74 -11.25
CA GLY A 583 11.04 -29.58 -10.92
C GLY A 583 10.48 -29.24 -9.55
N LEU A 584 10.18 -27.96 -9.31
CA LEU A 584 9.68 -27.47 -8.03
C LEU A 584 8.46 -26.56 -8.24
N VAL A 585 7.41 -26.76 -7.46
CA VAL A 585 6.30 -25.83 -7.32
C VAL A 585 6.28 -25.28 -5.90
N THR A 586 6.40 -23.96 -5.77
CA THR A 586 6.47 -23.28 -4.48
C THR A 586 5.20 -22.48 -4.24
N LEU A 587 4.61 -22.60 -3.05
CA LEU A 587 3.53 -21.77 -2.54
C LEU A 587 4.13 -20.77 -1.54
N PHE A 588 3.93 -19.47 -1.78
CA PHE A 588 4.35 -18.41 -0.87
C PHE A 588 3.14 -17.90 -0.09
N PHE A 589 3.21 -17.98 1.24
CA PHE A 589 2.15 -17.58 2.14
C PHE A 589 2.61 -16.41 3.01
N ARG A 590 2.02 -15.24 2.78
CA ARG A 590 2.25 -14.02 3.55
C ARG A 590 1.21 -13.97 4.66
N VAL A 591 1.68 -13.88 5.90
CA VAL A 591 0.82 -13.93 7.08
C VAL A 591 1.09 -12.75 8.00
N GLN A 592 0.03 -12.16 8.54
CA GLN A 592 0.11 -11.19 9.62
C GLN A 592 -0.48 -11.79 10.89
N PHE A 593 0.06 -11.39 12.05
CA PHE A 593 -0.49 -11.76 13.35
C PHE A 593 -0.93 -10.53 14.13
N ASP A 594 -2.20 -10.47 14.48
CA ASP A 594 -2.69 -9.57 15.51
C ASP A 594 -2.47 -10.23 16.88
N THR A 595 -1.49 -9.72 17.63
CA THR A 595 -1.12 -10.26 18.94
C THR A 595 -1.55 -9.34 20.09
N ALA A 596 -2.43 -8.36 19.85
CA ALA A 596 -2.79 -7.37 20.86
C ALA A 596 -3.44 -7.98 22.11
N ALA A 597 -4.17 -9.08 21.94
CA ALA A 597 -4.85 -9.80 23.02
C ALA A 597 -3.98 -10.87 23.72
N VAL A 598 -2.70 -11.00 23.35
CA VAL A 598 -1.83 -12.06 23.86
C VAL A 598 -1.04 -11.60 25.07
N HIS A 599 -1.07 -12.43 26.12
CA HIS A 599 -0.22 -12.30 27.29
C HIS A 599 0.95 -13.28 27.19
N TRP A 600 2.16 -12.77 26.94
CA TRP A 600 3.34 -13.56 26.56
C TRP A 600 4.19 -14.06 27.74
N GLY A 601 3.93 -13.57 28.95
CA GLY A 601 4.71 -13.90 30.14
C GLY A 601 4.04 -13.40 31.41
N PRO A 602 4.63 -13.63 32.59
CA PRO A 602 3.99 -13.35 33.87
C PRO A 602 4.01 -11.87 34.28
N ALA A 603 4.75 -11.01 33.56
CA ALA A 603 4.86 -9.60 33.93
C ALA A 603 3.53 -8.86 33.75
N ALA A 604 3.20 -7.97 34.69
CA ALA A 604 1.97 -7.20 34.64
C ALA A 604 1.89 -6.34 33.36
N PRO A 605 0.72 -6.26 32.69
CA PRO A 605 0.52 -5.44 31.50
C PRO A 605 0.94 -3.98 31.73
N GLY A 606 1.55 -3.35 30.71
CA GLY A 606 2.02 -1.96 30.77
C GLY A 606 3.37 -1.73 31.45
N THR A 607 4.07 -2.80 31.86
CA THR A 607 5.44 -2.70 32.38
C THR A 607 6.49 -2.88 31.27
N PRO A 608 7.70 -2.29 31.39
CA PRO A 608 8.79 -2.52 30.43
C PRO A 608 9.15 -4.00 30.25
N GLN A 609 9.01 -4.77 31.34
CA GLN A 609 9.22 -6.22 31.32
C GLN A 609 8.14 -6.92 30.47
N ALA A 610 6.87 -6.55 30.60
CA ALA A 610 5.80 -7.08 29.75
C ALA A 610 5.99 -6.72 28.26
N GLU A 611 6.51 -5.53 27.95
CA GLU A 611 6.87 -5.16 26.57
C GLU A 611 8.05 -6.00 26.02
N GLN A 612 9.04 -6.32 26.86
CA GLN A 612 10.13 -7.21 26.48
C GLN A 612 9.64 -8.64 26.25
N GLU A 613 8.80 -9.15 27.15
CA GLU A 613 8.15 -10.46 27.03
C GLU A 613 7.27 -10.54 25.78
N ALA A 614 6.51 -9.48 25.48
CA ALA A 614 5.68 -9.41 24.28
C ALA A 614 6.50 -9.45 22.99
N ARG A 615 7.59 -8.67 22.92
CA ARG A 615 8.50 -8.69 21.75
C ARG A 615 9.15 -10.06 21.56
N ALA A 616 9.67 -10.66 22.64
CA ALA A 616 10.32 -11.97 22.57
C ALA A 616 9.33 -13.10 22.26
N GLY A 617 8.16 -13.07 22.89
CA GLY A 617 7.08 -14.04 22.69
C GLY A 617 6.54 -14.00 21.27
N ARG A 618 6.21 -12.81 20.76
CA ARG A 618 5.78 -12.61 19.37
C ARG A 618 6.82 -13.13 18.39
N ALA A 619 8.09 -12.73 18.53
CA ALA A 619 9.16 -13.17 17.63
C ALA A 619 9.34 -14.70 17.63
N LYS A 620 9.24 -15.35 18.81
CA LYS A 620 9.30 -16.81 18.92
C LYS A 620 8.10 -17.47 18.24
N PHE A 621 6.89 -16.99 18.50
CA PHE A 621 5.66 -17.54 17.90
C PHE A 621 5.66 -17.44 16.37
N GLU A 622 6.04 -16.28 15.82
CA GLU A 622 6.18 -16.07 14.37
C GLU A 622 7.19 -17.06 13.75
N ALA A 623 8.34 -17.23 14.39
CA ALA A 623 9.36 -18.18 13.96
C ALA A 623 8.88 -19.64 14.04
N ASP A 624 8.18 -20.01 15.10
CA ASP A 624 7.64 -21.36 15.29
C ASP A 624 6.51 -21.67 14.30
N PHE A 625 5.59 -20.73 14.05
CA PHE A 625 4.55 -20.88 13.03
C PHE A 625 5.19 -21.18 11.66
N LYS A 626 6.14 -20.34 11.23
CA LYS A 626 6.88 -20.55 9.97
C LYS A 626 7.52 -21.93 9.92
N ARG A 627 8.30 -22.28 10.95
CA ARG A 627 9.01 -23.57 11.04
C ARG A 627 8.05 -24.76 10.93
N VAL A 628 6.94 -24.73 11.67
CA VAL A 628 5.98 -25.84 11.76
C VAL A 628 5.25 -26.02 10.44
N VAL A 629 4.74 -24.93 9.85
CA VAL A 629 4.06 -24.99 8.55
C VAL A 629 5.02 -25.47 7.47
N GLU A 630 6.20 -24.87 7.35
CA GLU A 630 7.15 -25.24 6.29
C GLU A 630 7.66 -26.67 6.43
N SER A 631 7.97 -27.15 7.65
CA SER A 631 8.43 -28.51 7.88
C SER A 631 7.35 -29.58 7.71
N THR A 632 6.08 -29.21 7.93
CA THR A 632 4.93 -30.10 7.73
C THR A 632 4.56 -30.19 6.26
N TRP A 633 4.55 -29.08 5.52
CA TRP A 633 4.03 -29.04 4.16
C TRP A 633 5.08 -29.19 3.05
N SER A 634 6.33 -28.76 3.28
CA SER A 634 7.34 -28.77 2.23
C SER A 634 7.93 -30.16 2.01
N PHE A 635 8.13 -30.50 0.74
CA PHE A 635 8.80 -31.71 0.28
C PHE A 635 8.17 -33.02 0.79
N LYS A 636 6.86 -33.01 1.08
CA LYS A 636 6.12 -34.21 1.50
C LYS A 636 5.47 -34.99 0.36
N GLY A 637 5.39 -34.38 -0.82
CA GLY A 637 4.84 -35.03 -1.99
C GLY A 637 5.30 -34.35 -3.28
N LYS A 638 4.79 -34.89 -4.38
CA LYS A 638 5.07 -34.41 -5.72
C LYS A 638 3.78 -34.33 -6.51
N ILE A 639 3.73 -33.39 -7.46
CA ILE A 639 2.68 -33.33 -8.49
C ILE A 639 3.29 -33.57 -9.86
N LYS A 640 2.51 -34.10 -10.80
CA LYS A 640 2.95 -34.33 -12.17
C LYS A 640 1.92 -33.80 -13.17
N ALA A 641 2.45 -33.23 -14.24
CA ALA A 641 1.68 -32.94 -15.44
C ALA A 641 1.32 -34.24 -16.17
N LEU A 642 0.31 -34.20 -17.05
CA LEU A 642 -0.10 -35.36 -17.86
C LEU A 642 1.03 -35.89 -18.74
N CYS A 643 1.97 -35.02 -19.13
CA CYS A 643 3.20 -35.41 -19.79
C CYS A 643 4.41 -34.74 -19.12
N PRO A 644 5.63 -35.32 -19.22
CA PRO A 644 6.84 -34.70 -18.70
C PRO A 644 7.11 -33.31 -19.32
N ILE A 645 7.61 -32.39 -18.51
CA ILE A 645 7.99 -31.04 -18.94
C ILE A 645 9.52 -30.98 -19.04
N GLY A 646 10.03 -30.99 -20.26
CA GLY A 646 11.47 -31.14 -20.51
C GLY A 646 11.98 -32.46 -19.93
N LYS A 647 12.90 -32.40 -18.96
CA LYS A 647 13.46 -33.57 -18.26
C LYS A 647 12.73 -33.89 -16.95
N VAL A 648 11.77 -33.07 -16.54
CA VAL A 648 11.07 -33.19 -15.26
C VAL A 648 9.80 -34.03 -15.45
N ALA A 649 9.75 -35.19 -14.81
CA ALA A 649 8.59 -36.08 -14.83
C ALA A 649 7.58 -35.78 -13.70
N ALA A 650 8.04 -35.19 -12.60
CA ALA A 650 7.24 -34.79 -11.46
C ALA A 650 7.95 -33.64 -10.72
N PHE A 651 7.17 -32.82 -10.03
CA PHE A 651 7.60 -31.62 -9.34
C PHE A 651 7.45 -31.80 -7.85
N ASP A 652 8.50 -31.50 -7.08
CA ASP A 652 8.40 -31.36 -5.63
C ASP A 652 7.49 -30.18 -5.27
N THR A 653 6.83 -30.28 -4.12
CA THR A 653 6.03 -29.18 -3.56
C THR A 653 6.75 -28.53 -2.39
N LYS A 654 6.69 -27.21 -2.29
CA LYS A 654 7.33 -26.45 -1.21
C LYS A 654 6.44 -25.31 -0.73
N VAL A 655 6.42 -25.08 0.58
CA VAL A 655 5.78 -23.91 1.18
C VAL A 655 6.85 -22.96 1.71
N VAL A 656 6.64 -21.66 1.52
CA VAL A 656 7.46 -20.59 2.08
C VAL A 656 6.52 -19.63 2.80
N VAL A 657 6.65 -19.54 4.11
CA VAL A 657 5.89 -18.61 4.96
C VAL A 657 6.70 -17.34 5.18
N THR A 658 6.08 -16.19 4.93
CA THR A 658 6.65 -14.86 5.21
C THR A 658 5.74 -14.13 6.18
N VAL A 659 6.27 -13.76 7.34
CA VAL A 659 5.52 -12.88 8.26
C VAL A 659 5.67 -11.44 7.78
N VAL A 660 4.54 -10.75 7.64
CA VAL A 660 4.47 -9.38 7.09
C VAL A 660 3.69 -8.46 8.03
N ASP A 661 3.98 -7.17 7.95
CA ASP A 661 3.26 -6.13 8.70
C ASP A 661 2.03 -5.57 7.94
N ALA A 662 1.91 -5.87 6.65
CA ALA A 662 0.79 -5.52 5.77
C ALA A 662 0.85 -6.36 4.47
N ASP A 663 -0.20 -6.28 3.65
CA ASP A 663 -0.36 -7.02 2.38
C ASP A 663 -0.31 -8.56 2.57
N GLU A 664 -0.80 -9.03 3.71
CA GLU A 664 -0.95 -10.44 4.04
C GLU A 664 -1.97 -11.13 3.14
N HIS A 665 -1.78 -12.44 2.94
CA HIS A 665 -2.83 -13.29 2.39
C HIS A 665 -3.83 -13.71 3.48
N THR A 666 -3.40 -13.75 4.74
CA THR A 666 -4.25 -14.08 5.89
C THR A 666 -3.78 -13.36 7.14
N LEU A 667 -4.73 -12.75 7.86
CA LEU A 667 -4.54 -12.21 9.20
C LEU A 667 -4.96 -13.24 10.24
N PHE A 668 -4.06 -13.63 11.14
CA PHE A 668 -4.39 -14.45 12.30
C PHE A 668 -4.48 -13.61 13.57
N HIS A 669 -5.62 -13.65 14.24
CA HIS A 669 -5.78 -13.15 15.60
C HIS A 669 -5.21 -14.17 16.57
N ALA A 670 -4.03 -13.86 17.10
CA ALA A 670 -3.37 -14.69 18.09
C ALA A 670 -4.01 -14.47 19.46
N PHE A 671 -4.22 -15.56 20.21
CA PHE A 671 -4.78 -15.47 21.56
C PHE A 671 -4.10 -16.43 22.54
N SER A 672 -4.10 -16.02 23.81
CA SER A 672 -3.40 -16.70 24.90
C SER A 672 -3.92 -18.14 25.12
N GLU A 673 -3.06 -19.03 25.61
CA GLU A 673 -3.44 -20.43 25.89
C GLU A 673 -4.61 -20.57 26.85
N SER A 674 -4.66 -19.70 27.87
CA SER A 674 -5.70 -19.65 28.89
C SER A 674 -7.04 -19.14 28.37
N ALA A 675 -7.08 -18.49 27.21
CA ALA A 675 -8.32 -17.97 26.67
C ALA A 675 -9.18 -19.09 26.07
N GLU A 676 -10.49 -18.99 26.29
CA GLU A 676 -11.48 -19.85 25.65
C GLU A 676 -11.48 -19.62 24.14
N GLY A 677 -11.71 -20.69 23.38
CA GLY A 677 -11.67 -20.66 21.92
C GLY A 677 -10.88 -21.81 21.33
N ARG A 678 -11.04 -22.00 20.03
CA ARG A 678 -10.30 -22.98 19.23
C ARG A 678 -9.62 -22.24 18.09
N SER A 679 -8.44 -22.74 17.70
CA SER A 679 -7.85 -22.31 16.45
C SER A 679 -8.80 -22.66 15.30
N ASN A 680 -8.88 -21.74 14.34
CA ASN A 680 -9.69 -21.87 13.13
C ASN A 680 -9.13 -20.91 12.09
N ALA A 681 -9.27 -21.21 10.81
CA ALA A 681 -8.99 -20.27 9.73
C ALA A 681 -10.05 -20.35 8.64
N GLY A 682 -10.32 -19.20 8.05
CA GLY A 682 -11.08 -19.06 6.81
C GLY A 682 -10.20 -18.46 5.71
N GLY A 683 -10.82 -18.10 4.59
CA GLY A 683 -10.14 -17.30 3.57
C GLY A 683 -9.92 -15.88 4.07
N GLY A 684 -8.66 -15.47 4.23
CA GLY A 684 -8.24 -14.10 4.55
C GLY A 684 -8.10 -13.78 6.05
N GLU A 685 -8.73 -14.56 6.93
CA GLU A 685 -8.67 -14.32 8.38
C GLU A 685 -8.77 -15.63 9.18
N GLY A 686 -8.17 -15.68 10.35
CA GLY A 686 -8.26 -16.81 11.28
C GLY A 686 -7.95 -16.45 12.72
N ASN A 687 -8.12 -17.41 13.62
CA ASN A 687 -7.77 -17.33 15.03
C ASN A 687 -6.75 -18.43 15.34
N LEU A 688 -5.67 -18.10 16.04
CA LEU A 688 -4.64 -19.08 16.38
C LEU A 688 -4.23 -18.97 17.85
N LYS A 689 -4.21 -20.11 18.54
CA LYS A 689 -3.65 -20.18 19.90
C LYS A 689 -2.14 -20.11 19.83
N VAL A 690 -1.51 -19.42 20.77
CA VAL A 690 -0.03 -19.27 20.79
C VAL A 690 0.69 -20.63 20.81
N GLY A 691 0.22 -21.57 21.63
CA GLY A 691 0.69 -22.95 21.71
C GLY A 691 0.20 -23.84 20.56
N GLY A 692 -0.62 -23.32 19.66
CA GLY A 692 -1.00 -23.99 18.41
C GLY A 692 0.17 -24.19 17.44
N THR A 693 1.33 -23.60 17.74
CA THR A 693 2.60 -23.84 17.02
C THR A 693 3.38 -25.05 17.56
N GLU A 694 2.91 -25.69 18.62
CA GLU A 694 3.50 -26.93 19.14
C GLU A 694 2.76 -28.16 18.60
N GLU A 695 3.43 -29.32 18.57
CA GLU A 695 2.75 -30.58 18.31
C GLU A 695 1.74 -30.86 19.42
N GLY A 696 0.48 -31.07 19.04
CA GLY A 696 -0.55 -31.44 19.99
C GLY A 696 -0.26 -32.77 20.68
N LYS A 697 -0.87 -32.99 21.84
CA LYS A 697 -0.80 -34.29 22.52
C LYS A 697 -1.37 -35.40 21.61
N PRO A 698 -0.74 -36.59 21.56
CA PRO A 698 -1.29 -37.73 20.84
C PRO A 698 -2.73 -38.01 21.26
N ARG A 699 -3.62 -38.19 20.27
CA ARG A 699 -5.02 -38.55 20.49
C ARG A 699 -5.31 -39.89 19.85
N THR A 700 -5.82 -40.84 20.63
CA THR A 700 -6.27 -42.14 20.13
C THR A 700 -7.78 -42.13 19.96
N ARG A 701 -8.26 -42.57 18.79
CA ARG A 701 -9.68 -42.71 18.47
C ARG A 701 -9.95 -44.05 17.80
N THR A 702 -11.12 -44.61 18.07
CA THR A 702 -11.65 -45.74 17.31
C THR A 702 -12.40 -45.22 16.08
N VAL A 703 -11.98 -45.66 14.91
CA VAL A 703 -12.55 -45.29 13.59
C VAL A 703 -12.91 -46.52 12.80
N SER A 704 -13.58 -46.35 11.66
CA SER A 704 -13.83 -47.46 10.76
C SER A 704 -12.57 -47.83 9.97
N ASP A 705 -12.38 -49.13 9.71
CA ASP A 705 -11.38 -49.63 8.77
C ASP A 705 -11.71 -49.16 7.34
N PRO A 706 -10.79 -49.32 6.37
CA PRO A 706 -11.05 -48.92 4.98
C PRO A 706 -12.28 -49.59 4.34
N THR A 707 -12.77 -50.71 4.92
CA THR A 707 -13.99 -51.38 4.44
C THR A 707 -15.28 -50.84 5.08
N GLY A 708 -15.17 -49.98 6.09
CA GLY A 708 -16.30 -49.45 6.85
C GLY A 708 -16.94 -50.45 7.81
N LYS A 709 -16.33 -51.63 8.03
CA LYS A 709 -16.95 -52.78 8.71
C LYS A 709 -16.34 -53.10 10.06
N ARG A 710 -15.11 -52.65 10.34
CA ARG A 710 -14.41 -53.00 11.59
C ARG A 710 -13.87 -51.75 12.28
N PRO A 711 -14.01 -51.64 13.61
CA PRO A 711 -13.34 -50.60 14.35
C PRO A 711 -11.82 -50.81 14.36
N VAL A 712 -11.05 -49.74 14.20
CA VAL A 712 -9.60 -49.70 14.28
C VAL A 712 -9.20 -48.50 15.13
N GLU A 713 -8.21 -48.67 16.00
CA GLU A 713 -7.64 -47.54 16.74
C GLU A 713 -6.61 -46.80 15.90
N VAL A 714 -6.72 -45.48 15.87
CA VAL A 714 -5.76 -44.58 15.23
C VAL A 714 -5.29 -43.56 16.26
N THR A 715 -3.97 -43.47 16.43
CA THR A 715 -3.33 -42.42 17.21
C THR A 715 -2.80 -41.37 16.26
N THR A 716 -3.17 -40.12 16.46
CA THR A 716 -2.74 -38.99 15.64
C THR A 716 -2.12 -37.90 16.48
N VAL A 717 -1.22 -37.14 15.85
CA VAL A 717 -0.59 -35.94 16.38
C VAL A 717 -0.75 -34.88 15.30
N GLN A 718 -1.09 -33.66 15.70
CA GLN A 718 -1.30 -32.55 14.78
C GLN A 718 -0.82 -31.26 15.46
N ALA A 719 -0.11 -30.44 14.70
CA ALA A 719 0.17 -29.07 15.08
C ALA A 719 -0.95 -28.17 14.52
N PRO A 720 -1.75 -27.51 15.37
CA PRO A 720 -2.87 -26.67 14.90
C PRO A 720 -2.47 -25.66 13.84
N ALA A 721 -1.30 -25.00 13.97
CA ALA A 721 -0.81 -24.04 12.99
C ALA A 721 -0.69 -24.63 11.57
N ALA A 722 -0.24 -25.87 11.43
CA ALA A 722 -0.12 -26.52 10.13
C ALA A 722 -1.49 -26.92 9.54
N HIS A 723 -2.46 -27.24 10.39
CA HIS A 723 -3.85 -27.52 10.01
C HIS A 723 -4.58 -26.24 9.58
N GLU A 724 -4.50 -25.18 10.40
CA GLU A 724 -5.11 -23.89 10.08
C GLU A 724 -4.52 -23.24 8.83
N PHE A 725 -3.23 -23.48 8.57
CA PHE A 725 -2.62 -23.10 7.29
C PHE A 725 -3.34 -23.77 6.10
N GLY A 726 -3.69 -25.05 6.20
CA GLY A 726 -4.44 -25.75 5.17
C GLY A 726 -5.80 -25.10 4.88
N HIS A 727 -6.51 -24.68 5.92
CA HIS A 727 -7.74 -23.90 5.77
C HIS A 727 -7.51 -22.52 5.14
N ALA A 728 -6.46 -21.81 5.56
CA ALA A 728 -6.10 -20.51 5.02
C ALA A 728 -5.83 -20.56 3.51
N ILE A 729 -5.25 -21.66 3.01
CA ILE A 729 -5.03 -21.90 1.56
C ILE A 729 -6.24 -22.55 0.86
N GLY A 730 -7.34 -22.77 1.58
CA GLY A 730 -8.63 -23.16 1.02
C GLY A 730 -8.97 -24.64 1.06
N LEU A 731 -8.24 -25.45 1.82
CA LEU A 731 -8.61 -26.85 2.05
C LEU A 731 -9.75 -26.94 3.09
N SER A 732 -10.63 -27.91 2.89
CA SER A 732 -11.68 -28.29 3.84
C SER A 732 -11.32 -29.61 4.52
N HIS A 733 -11.93 -29.95 5.65
CA HIS A 733 -11.71 -31.28 6.22
C HIS A 733 -12.20 -32.39 5.25
N PRO A 734 -11.66 -33.62 5.37
CA PRO A 734 -11.97 -34.72 4.45
C PRO A 734 -13.45 -35.10 4.34
N HIS A 735 -14.26 -34.89 5.39
CA HIS A 735 -15.63 -35.36 5.43
C HIS A 735 -16.69 -34.25 5.38
N CYS A 736 -16.44 -33.10 6.01
CA CYS A 736 -17.36 -31.96 6.00
C CYS A 736 -16.68 -30.62 6.36
N LYS A 737 -17.37 -29.50 6.16
CA LYS A 737 -16.87 -28.14 6.47
C LYS A 737 -16.96 -27.74 7.95
N GLY A 738 -17.55 -28.58 8.79
CA GLY A 738 -17.77 -28.30 10.21
C GLY A 738 -16.56 -28.65 11.08
N SER A 739 -16.65 -28.31 12.37
CA SER A 739 -15.65 -28.64 13.40
C SER A 739 -16.04 -29.85 14.25
N ASP A 740 -17.05 -30.61 13.80
CA ASP A 740 -17.44 -31.87 14.41
C ASP A 740 -16.33 -32.89 14.25
N ASP A 741 -16.15 -33.76 15.25
CA ASP A 741 -15.08 -34.76 15.29
C ASP A 741 -15.12 -35.71 14.07
N ASP A 742 -16.30 -35.93 13.49
CA ASP A 742 -16.48 -36.73 12.27
C ASP A 742 -16.01 -36.00 11.00
N CYS A 743 -15.97 -34.66 10.98
CA CYS A 743 -15.44 -33.91 9.85
C CYS A 743 -13.94 -34.20 9.63
N TYR A 744 -13.22 -34.47 10.73
CA TYR A 744 -11.79 -34.81 10.74
C TYR A 744 -11.49 -36.25 10.27
N GLY A 745 -12.50 -37.01 9.86
CA GLY A 745 -12.35 -38.32 9.24
C GLY A 745 -13.01 -39.45 10.02
N VAL A 746 -13.71 -40.33 9.31
CA VAL A 746 -14.38 -41.51 9.86
C VAL A 746 -13.58 -42.81 9.63
N THR A 747 -12.49 -42.72 8.88
CA THR A 747 -11.52 -43.79 8.63
C THR A 747 -10.13 -43.46 9.16
N ALA A 748 -9.28 -44.47 9.33
CA ALA A 748 -7.89 -44.27 9.77
C ALA A 748 -7.05 -43.46 8.77
N GLU A 749 -7.34 -43.57 7.48
CA GLU A 749 -6.69 -42.78 6.43
C GLU A 749 -7.08 -41.30 6.55
N GLU A 750 -8.38 -41.00 6.60
CA GLU A 750 -8.88 -39.62 6.75
C GLU A 750 -8.41 -38.98 8.05
N ARG A 751 -8.36 -39.72 9.16
CA ARG A 751 -7.90 -39.14 10.44
C ARG A 751 -6.41 -38.81 10.47
N ARG A 752 -5.56 -39.56 9.76
CA ARG A 752 -4.11 -39.28 9.71
C ARG A 752 -3.75 -38.09 8.83
N ASP A 753 -4.67 -37.71 7.96
CA ASP A 753 -4.58 -36.55 7.09
C ASP A 753 -4.34 -35.25 7.86
N ILE A 754 -3.62 -34.31 7.25
CA ILE A 754 -3.36 -32.99 7.84
C ILE A 754 -4.64 -32.18 7.98
N MET A 755 -5.60 -32.30 7.05
CA MET A 755 -6.93 -31.71 7.17
C MET A 755 -7.89 -32.62 7.95
N GLY A 756 -7.46 -33.82 8.31
CA GLY A 756 -8.04 -34.64 9.35
C GLY A 756 -7.51 -34.25 10.75
N ALA A 757 -7.34 -35.24 11.63
CA ALA A 757 -6.83 -35.05 12.98
C ALA A 757 -5.32 -35.33 13.10
N GLY A 758 -4.60 -35.46 11.98
CA GLY A 758 -3.21 -35.88 11.91
C GLY A 758 -2.31 -34.85 11.23
N ASN A 759 -1.20 -35.33 10.67
CA ASN A 759 -0.14 -34.49 10.11
C ASN A 759 0.41 -35.00 8.77
N LEU A 760 -0.27 -35.95 8.12
CA LEU A 760 0.15 -36.48 6.83
C LEU A 760 -0.47 -35.68 5.69
N LEU A 761 0.35 -35.22 4.75
CA LEU A 761 -0.12 -34.71 3.47
C LEU A 761 -0.37 -35.90 2.52
N GLN A 762 -1.58 -36.04 2.01
CA GLN A 762 -1.96 -37.16 1.17
C GLN A 762 -3.18 -36.84 0.27
N VAL A 763 -3.56 -37.84 -0.52
CA VAL A 763 -4.74 -37.80 -1.38
C VAL A 763 -5.65 -38.92 -0.93
N ILE A 764 -6.79 -38.57 -0.33
CA ILE A 764 -7.74 -39.56 0.14
C ILE A 764 -8.59 -40.00 -1.05
N ARG A 765 -8.56 -41.30 -1.37
CA ARG A 765 -9.31 -41.86 -2.52
C ARG A 765 -10.44 -42.77 -2.08
N ARG A 766 -11.57 -42.65 -2.78
CA ARG A 766 -12.75 -43.52 -2.66
C ARG A 766 -13.16 -43.99 -4.06
N GLY A 767 -12.62 -45.14 -4.46
CA GLY A 767 -12.74 -45.64 -5.83
C GLY A 767 -12.03 -44.70 -6.82
N LYS A 768 -12.77 -44.16 -7.80
CA LYS A 768 -12.23 -43.22 -8.81
C LYS A 768 -12.28 -41.75 -8.38
N LYS A 769 -12.84 -41.43 -7.21
CA LYS A 769 -12.95 -40.06 -6.70
C LYS A 769 -11.85 -39.81 -5.67
N ALA A 770 -11.26 -38.62 -5.70
CA ALA A 770 -10.44 -38.08 -4.62
C ALA A 770 -11.30 -37.05 -3.85
N PRO A 771 -12.07 -37.46 -2.83
CA PRO A 771 -12.84 -36.53 -2.02
C PRO A 771 -12.00 -35.47 -1.32
N HIS A 772 -10.71 -35.73 -1.13
CA HIS A 772 -9.78 -34.80 -0.52
C HIS A 772 -8.38 -34.92 -1.14
N ASP A 773 -7.73 -33.79 -1.37
CA ASP A 773 -6.42 -33.70 -2.00
C ASP A 773 -5.64 -32.51 -1.42
N ASP A 774 -4.67 -32.80 -0.55
CA ASP A 774 -3.80 -31.79 0.06
C ASP A 774 -2.91 -31.07 -0.96
N PHE A 775 -2.73 -31.64 -2.15
CA PHE A 775 -1.85 -31.10 -3.18
C PHE A 775 -2.58 -30.19 -4.18
N ALA A 776 -3.91 -30.08 -4.10
CA ALA A 776 -4.72 -29.22 -4.97
C ALA A 776 -4.25 -27.74 -5.04
N PRO A 777 -3.78 -27.10 -3.95
CA PRO A 777 -3.20 -25.76 -4.03
C PRO A 777 -1.98 -25.67 -4.97
N PHE A 778 -1.10 -26.67 -4.96
CA PHE A 778 0.07 -26.73 -5.86
C PHE A 778 -0.34 -26.99 -7.30
N GLU A 779 -1.35 -27.83 -7.52
CA GLU A 779 -1.92 -28.05 -8.85
C GLU A 779 -2.53 -26.79 -9.43
N ALA A 780 -3.18 -25.96 -8.61
CA ALA A 780 -3.70 -24.66 -9.04
C ALA A 780 -2.60 -23.71 -9.53
N ILE A 781 -1.46 -23.66 -8.82
CA ILE A 781 -0.27 -22.88 -9.23
C ILE A 781 0.25 -23.41 -10.56
N ALA A 782 0.50 -24.72 -10.64
CA ALA A 782 1.09 -25.36 -11.81
C ALA A 782 0.19 -25.25 -13.04
N LYS A 783 -1.13 -25.38 -12.86
CA LYS A 783 -2.14 -25.22 -13.91
C LYS A 783 -2.14 -23.80 -14.47
N ARG A 784 -2.16 -22.78 -13.61
CA ARG A 784 -2.14 -21.38 -14.04
C ARG A 784 -0.84 -21.05 -14.78
N TRP A 785 0.31 -21.49 -14.27
CA TRP A 785 1.59 -21.33 -14.96
C TRP A 785 1.58 -22.03 -16.33
N GLY A 786 1.01 -23.24 -16.40
CA GLY A 786 0.93 -24.01 -17.63
C GLY A 786 0.02 -23.37 -18.69
N GLU A 787 -0.98 -22.58 -18.31
CA GLU A 787 -1.79 -21.81 -19.27
C GLU A 787 -0.95 -20.78 -20.03
N ASP A 788 0.05 -20.19 -19.36
CA ASP A 788 0.95 -19.20 -19.96
C ASP A 788 2.11 -19.85 -20.72
N ARG A 789 2.62 -20.99 -20.25
CA ARG A 789 3.88 -21.59 -20.74
C ARG A 789 3.70 -22.84 -21.60
N LEU A 790 2.69 -23.67 -21.33
CA LEU A 790 2.43 -24.90 -22.07
C LEU A 790 1.45 -24.64 -23.21
N THR A 791 1.98 -24.07 -24.31
CA THR A 791 1.16 -23.73 -25.49
C THR A 791 1.28 -24.78 -26.60
N GLY A 792 0.41 -24.68 -27.62
CA GLY A 792 0.45 -25.57 -28.79
C GLY A 792 0.30 -27.06 -28.44
N ALA A 793 1.21 -27.89 -28.93
CA ALA A 793 1.18 -29.34 -28.68
C ALA A 793 1.36 -29.72 -27.20
N MET A 794 1.93 -28.83 -26.38
CA MET A 794 2.14 -29.03 -24.94
C MET A 794 0.92 -28.64 -24.10
N ALA A 795 -0.08 -27.95 -24.66
CA ALA A 795 -1.26 -27.51 -23.91
C ALA A 795 -2.04 -28.67 -23.26
N LYS A 796 -2.06 -29.84 -23.92
CA LYS A 796 -2.66 -31.06 -23.36
C LYS A 796 -1.96 -31.54 -22.08
N CYS A 797 -0.71 -31.16 -21.86
CA CYS A 797 0.04 -31.55 -20.69
C CYS A 797 -0.32 -30.74 -19.45
N ASN A 798 -1.06 -29.63 -19.60
CA ASN A 798 -1.52 -28.79 -18.50
C ASN A 798 -2.72 -29.39 -17.74
N THR A 799 -2.61 -30.67 -17.42
CA THR A 799 -3.49 -31.40 -16.49
C THR A 799 -2.58 -31.94 -15.42
N TRP A 800 -2.80 -31.53 -14.19
CA TRP A 800 -1.94 -31.84 -13.05
C TRP A 800 -2.65 -32.84 -12.13
N SER A 801 -1.85 -33.66 -11.46
CA SER A 801 -2.33 -34.62 -10.47
C SER A 801 -1.20 -34.95 -9.49
N PRO A 802 -1.50 -35.52 -8.32
CA PRO A 802 -0.48 -36.00 -7.40
C PRO A 802 0.29 -37.18 -8.04
N ALA A 803 1.62 -37.22 -7.83
CA ALA A 803 2.52 -38.09 -8.58
C ALA A 803 2.46 -39.57 -8.17
#